data_AF-A0A7U9N0Z4-F1
#
_entry.id   AF-A0A7U9N0Z4-F1
#
_cell.length_a   1.000
_cell.length_b   1.000
_cell.length_c   1.000
_cell.angle_alpha   90.00
_cell.angle_beta   90.00
_cell.angle_gamma   90.00
#
_symmetry.space_group_name_H-M   'P 1'
#
loop_
_entity.id
_entity.type
_entity.pdbx_description
1 polymer ?
#
loop_
_entity_poly.entity_id
_entity_poly.type
_entity_poly.pdbx_seq_one_letter_code
_entity_poly.pdbx_strand_id
1 'polypeptide(L)'
;MNRSRTSTAVGFRRFRIWLAALILLCQGMQGLDVRAQSLEERIRDQQEMTVESNEIPGWPAGPVVTAESAILIEAETGAILYAKNIHASQYPASTTKILTTLIASEQCSLDEWVTFSREAVFDTPRDSNHIAMDVGQQLTMEDCLNAILIRSANEVSFAVAEHISGGSWQDFSEIMNARAAELGCVDSHFANPNGLPDENHYTSAYDLAMIGKAFFANEMLCRISLTPRLHILPNDHMPYEKLENSKMELLPGRSYAYEGLVGVKTGYTDAARYSVVSCAERDGMKLICVVLKDESPAHYEDTIALFNYGFSNFAKVNVSQVETKYDIGSTGFFYGEHDIFGSSKPLLSLNKEDCIVLPRTLDFADTSSVIRYDTVDQGQAAIIHYSYQGVDLGSVSVDLAEHQDLGYSFENGLQGEAPADEEGKAPAFVFVNLKKVLMWVGILAAAVLAVWGLRRFLKEYHFPARRSNTRRNWVKDRRRHHPTEYEESQEKSESQIRRKQLKEARRRSLRREESEEAETDTIRLHRREVREARRRQARRIEDDRPEMSYIRLHRQEVKEARRRQVGREEDDRPGLSYIRLHRQEVKEARRRQLRREEDERTQPGYRRLHDQEVKEARRRQARRGQEERPGVSFRQLHRQEVKEARRRQIRRKLGVHPEPDFRRPEEPQEEQIYYDRRDDG
;
A
#
# COMPACT_ATOMS: atom_id res chain seq x y z
N MET A 1 49.28 8.93 -79.73
CA MET A 1 49.98 8.02 -78.79
C MET A 1 49.75 8.47 -77.35
N ASN A 2 49.32 7.52 -76.51
CA ASN A 2 49.31 7.48 -75.04
C ASN A 2 48.69 8.63 -74.22
N ARG A 3 47.39 8.50 -73.91
CA ARG A 3 46.84 8.91 -72.60
C ARG A 3 45.70 7.99 -72.16
N SER A 4 46.02 6.80 -71.70
CA SER A 4 45.17 6.04 -70.78
C SER A 4 46.06 5.11 -69.95
N ARG A 5 45.93 5.17 -68.61
CA ARG A 5 46.50 4.29 -67.56
C ARG A 5 47.15 5.06 -66.39
N THR A 6 46.44 5.99 -65.74
CA THR A 6 46.83 6.44 -64.38
C THR A 6 45.68 6.80 -63.44
N SER A 7 44.41 6.75 -63.87
CA SER A 7 43.28 7.13 -62.99
C SER A 7 42.59 5.93 -62.28
N THR A 8 42.64 4.73 -62.86
CA THR A 8 41.93 3.55 -62.32
C THR A 8 42.64 2.86 -61.15
N ALA A 9 43.95 3.07 -60.97
CA ALA A 9 44.73 2.39 -59.91
C ALA A 9 44.57 3.03 -58.52
N VAL A 10 44.28 4.34 -58.45
CA VAL A 10 44.17 5.06 -57.17
C VAL A 10 42.80 4.87 -56.53
N GLY A 11 41.73 4.80 -57.35
CA GLY A 11 40.38 4.48 -56.88
C GLY A 11 40.28 3.07 -56.30
N PHE A 12 40.94 2.08 -56.93
CA PHE A 12 40.92 0.69 -56.46
C PHE A 12 41.70 0.48 -55.15
N ARG A 13 42.80 1.23 -54.93
CA ARG A 13 43.53 1.19 -53.64
C ARG A 13 42.72 1.83 -52.51
N ARG A 14 42.07 2.97 -52.75
CA ARG A 14 41.20 3.61 -51.75
C ARG A 14 39.98 2.76 -51.41
N PHE A 15 39.38 2.09 -52.40
CA PHE A 15 38.28 1.17 -52.17
C PHE A 15 38.68 -0.05 -51.34
N ARG A 16 39.88 -0.62 -51.56
CA ARG A 16 40.39 -1.75 -50.76
C ARG A 16 40.74 -1.35 -49.33
N ILE A 17 41.19 -0.13 -49.10
CA ILE A 17 41.45 0.40 -47.74
C ILE A 17 40.13 0.62 -46.99
N TRP A 18 39.11 1.19 -47.66
CA TRP A 18 37.78 1.33 -47.07
C TRP A 18 37.09 -0.01 -46.81
N LEU A 19 37.24 -0.99 -47.72
CA LEU A 19 36.70 -2.33 -47.53
C LEU A 19 37.43 -3.10 -46.41
N ALA A 20 38.75 -2.96 -46.30
CA ALA A 20 39.52 -3.56 -45.20
C ALA A 20 39.20 -2.91 -43.86
N ALA A 21 39.00 -1.58 -43.81
CA ALA A 21 38.57 -0.88 -42.60
C ALA A 21 37.14 -1.27 -42.20
N LEU A 22 36.24 -1.48 -43.16
CA LEU A 22 34.88 -1.97 -42.91
C LEU A 22 34.89 -3.42 -42.40
N ILE A 23 35.76 -4.29 -42.94
CA ILE A 23 35.91 -5.67 -42.46
C ILE A 23 36.53 -5.70 -41.06
N LEU A 24 37.48 -4.82 -40.74
CA LEU A 24 38.04 -4.66 -39.39
C LEU A 24 37.02 -4.10 -38.39
N LEU A 25 36.14 -3.18 -38.82
CA LEU A 25 34.99 -2.71 -38.03
C LEU A 25 33.95 -3.82 -37.81
N CYS A 26 33.70 -4.66 -38.82
CA CYS A 26 32.80 -5.82 -38.69
C CYS A 26 33.41 -6.97 -37.85
N GLN A 27 34.74 -7.13 -37.85
CA GLN A 27 35.43 -8.10 -36.98
C GLN A 27 35.56 -7.60 -35.53
N GLY A 28 35.65 -6.28 -35.32
CA GLY A 28 35.55 -5.65 -33.99
C GLY A 28 34.15 -5.69 -33.37
N MET A 29 33.13 -6.06 -34.16
CA MET A 29 31.75 -6.28 -33.69
C MET A 29 31.43 -7.75 -33.36
N GLN A 30 32.41 -8.66 -33.43
CA GLN A 30 32.24 -10.08 -33.05
C GLN A 30 32.65 -10.37 -31.60
N GLY A 31 32.55 -9.39 -30.71
CA GLY A 31 32.77 -9.56 -29.28
C GLY A 31 31.65 -8.88 -28.48
N LEU A 32 30.99 -9.68 -27.64
CA LEU A 32 29.80 -9.38 -26.83
C LEU A 32 28.46 -9.57 -27.56
N ASP A 33 28.16 -10.82 -27.88
CA ASP A 33 26.78 -11.29 -27.96
C ASP A 33 26.21 -11.26 -26.53
N VAL A 34 25.74 -10.08 -26.08
CA VAL A 34 24.97 -9.97 -24.83
C VAL A 34 23.60 -10.57 -25.11
N ARG A 35 23.53 -11.89 -25.11
CA ARG A 35 22.26 -12.59 -25.14
C ARG A 35 21.56 -12.28 -23.82
N ALA A 36 20.40 -11.62 -23.90
CA ALA A 36 19.57 -11.41 -22.72
C ALA A 36 19.32 -12.77 -22.06
N GLN A 37 19.81 -12.94 -20.82
CA GLN A 37 19.57 -14.16 -20.06
C GLN A 37 18.07 -14.39 -19.95
N SER A 38 17.64 -15.62 -20.16
CA SER A 38 16.25 -15.99 -19.95
C SER A 38 15.89 -15.84 -18.46
N LEU A 39 14.60 -15.65 -18.19
CA LEU A 39 14.09 -15.58 -16.81
C LEU A 39 14.46 -16.84 -16.00
N GLU A 40 14.40 -18.02 -16.64
CA GLU A 40 14.74 -19.30 -16.02
C GLU A 40 16.23 -19.40 -15.68
N GLU A 41 17.12 -18.92 -16.57
CA GLU A 41 18.55 -18.84 -16.29
C GLU A 41 18.85 -17.88 -15.14
N ARG A 42 18.24 -16.69 -15.12
CA ARG A 42 18.43 -15.73 -14.02
C ARG A 42 18.01 -16.29 -12.66
N ILE A 43 16.82 -16.89 -12.59
CA ILE A 43 16.32 -17.51 -11.35
C ILE A 43 17.28 -18.61 -10.89
N ARG A 44 17.75 -19.45 -11.82
CA ARG A 44 18.69 -20.53 -11.51
C ARG A 44 20.03 -19.99 -11.01
N ASP A 45 20.61 -19.02 -11.72
CA ASP A 45 21.86 -18.38 -11.34
C ASP A 45 21.73 -17.76 -9.94
N GLN A 46 20.62 -17.10 -9.64
CA GLN A 46 20.34 -16.53 -8.33
C GLN A 46 20.21 -17.62 -7.25
N GLN A 47 19.55 -18.75 -7.52
CA GLN A 47 19.45 -19.86 -6.56
C GLN A 47 20.79 -20.56 -6.30
N GLU A 48 21.71 -20.55 -7.27
CA GLU A 48 23.05 -21.12 -7.14
C GLU A 48 24.02 -20.19 -6.39
N MET A 49 23.64 -18.93 -6.12
CA MET A 49 24.45 -18.00 -5.31
C MET A 49 24.60 -18.48 -3.86
N THR A 50 25.79 -18.26 -3.31
CA THR A 50 26.11 -18.54 -1.92
C THR A 50 25.22 -17.72 -0.97
N VAL A 51 24.72 -18.38 0.07
CA VAL A 51 24.11 -17.73 1.24
C VAL A 51 25.21 -17.59 2.28
N GLU A 52 25.74 -16.39 2.51
CA GLU A 52 26.94 -16.22 3.34
C GLU A 52 26.71 -16.68 4.79
N SER A 53 25.48 -16.53 5.31
CA SER A 53 25.16 -17.00 6.66
C SER A 53 25.22 -18.53 6.82
N ASN A 54 25.12 -19.29 5.73
CA ASN A 54 25.20 -20.75 5.77
C ASN A 54 26.65 -21.26 5.91
N GLU A 55 27.64 -20.38 5.74
CA GLU A 55 29.06 -20.72 5.91
C GLU A 55 29.53 -20.60 7.36
N ILE A 56 28.71 -20.01 8.25
CA ILE A 56 29.02 -19.86 9.67
C ILE A 56 28.87 -21.22 10.38
N PRO A 57 29.93 -21.75 11.03
CA PRO A 57 29.86 -23.04 11.71
C PRO A 57 28.80 -23.07 12.81
N GLY A 58 27.93 -24.07 12.81
CA GLY A 58 26.86 -24.22 13.82
C GLY A 58 25.68 -23.26 13.66
N TRP A 59 25.69 -22.40 12.64
CA TRP A 59 24.55 -21.55 12.30
C TRP A 59 23.46 -22.36 11.60
N PRO A 60 22.16 -22.04 11.84
CA PRO A 60 21.07 -22.68 11.12
C PRO A 60 21.20 -22.51 9.60
N ALA A 61 20.98 -23.58 8.84
CA ALA A 61 20.99 -23.50 7.39
C ALA A 61 19.75 -22.74 6.89
N GLY A 62 19.97 -21.56 6.31
CA GLY A 62 18.95 -20.72 5.70
C GLY A 62 18.40 -21.30 4.39
N PRO A 63 17.17 -20.91 4.00
CA PRO A 63 16.56 -21.37 2.76
C PRO A 63 17.29 -20.84 1.52
N VAL A 64 17.20 -21.59 0.42
CA VAL A 64 17.58 -21.10 -0.90
C VAL A 64 16.46 -20.20 -1.42
N VAL A 65 16.80 -18.95 -1.73
CA VAL A 65 15.88 -17.91 -2.22
C VAL A 65 16.25 -17.53 -3.66
N THR A 66 15.26 -17.12 -4.47
CA THR A 66 15.46 -16.65 -5.85
C THR A 66 15.89 -15.18 -5.93
N ALA A 67 15.73 -14.41 -4.86
CA ALA A 67 16.25 -13.06 -4.76
C ALA A 67 17.76 -12.95 -5.00
N GLU A 68 18.22 -11.89 -5.66
CA GLU A 68 19.66 -11.67 -5.86
C GLU A 68 20.37 -11.25 -4.58
N SER A 69 19.71 -10.40 -3.79
CA SER A 69 20.17 -9.95 -2.47
C SER A 69 19.04 -10.13 -1.46
N ALA A 70 19.35 -10.68 -0.30
CA ALA A 70 18.41 -10.85 0.79
C ALA A 70 19.09 -10.76 2.15
N ILE A 71 18.41 -10.13 3.12
CA ILE A 71 18.84 -10.05 4.51
C ILE A 71 17.64 -10.25 5.43
N LEU A 72 17.87 -10.95 6.54
CA LEU A 72 16.93 -11.04 7.65
C LEU A 72 17.67 -10.58 8.91
N ILE A 73 17.17 -9.54 9.56
CA ILE A 73 17.72 -9.06 10.84
C ILE A 73 16.66 -9.08 11.93
N GLU A 74 17.10 -9.12 13.19
CA GLU A 74 16.24 -8.75 14.31
C GLU A 74 16.29 -7.24 14.54
N ALA A 75 15.12 -6.64 14.75
CA ALA A 75 14.90 -5.19 14.60
C ALA A 75 15.54 -4.34 15.71
N GLU A 76 15.63 -4.86 16.94
CA GLU A 76 16.17 -4.11 18.08
C GLU A 76 17.70 -4.25 18.11
N THR A 77 18.16 -5.49 18.16
CA THR A 77 19.59 -5.84 18.27
C THR A 77 20.37 -5.54 17.00
N GLY A 78 19.73 -5.59 15.83
CA GLY A 78 20.40 -5.51 14.53
C GLY A 78 21.13 -6.81 14.13
N ALA A 79 20.99 -7.89 14.90
CA ALA A 79 21.64 -9.17 14.60
C ALA A 79 21.21 -9.70 13.23
N ILE A 80 22.18 -10.03 12.39
CA ILE A 80 21.94 -10.56 11.04
C ILE A 80 21.73 -12.08 11.14
N LEU A 81 20.52 -12.54 10.83
CA LEU A 81 20.11 -13.95 10.93
C LEU A 81 20.29 -14.72 9.62
N TYR A 82 20.15 -14.01 8.50
CA TYR A 82 20.33 -14.52 7.14
C TYR A 82 21.03 -13.46 6.30
N ALA A 83 22.02 -13.87 5.50
CA ALA A 83 22.73 -13.01 4.58
C ALA A 83 22.87 -13.70 3.21
N LYS A 84 22.50 -12.95 2.16
CA LYS A 84 22.77 -13.24 0.75
C LYS A 84 23.09 -11.92 0.03
N ASN A 85 24.33 -11.70 -0.40
CA ASN A 85 24.77 -10.51 -1.15
C ASN A 85 24.30 -9.18 -0.50
N ILE A 86 24.42 -9.05 0.82
CA ILE A 86 23.74 -7.99 1.57
C ILE A 86 24.24 -6.57 1.26
N HIS A 87 25.49 -6.44 0.81
CA HIS A 87 26.15 -5.18 0.42
C HIS A 87 26.16 -4.95 -1.11
N ALA A 88 25.53 -5.84 -1.89
CA ALA A 88 25.49 -5.66 -3.34
C ALA A 88 24.63 -4.45 -3.71
N SER A 89 25.14 -3.61 -4.61
CA SER A 89 24.42 -2.44 -5.13
C SER A 89 23.22 -2.89 -5.98
N GLN A 90 22.03 -2.45 -5.58
CA GLN A 90 20.75 -2.74 -6.22
C GLN A 90 19.95 -1.44 -6.43
N TYR A 91 19.10 -1.43 -7.45
CA TYR A 91 18.10 -0.37 -7.60
C TYR A 91 16.99 -0.54 -6.56
N PRO A 92 16.67 0.47 -5.73
CA PRO A 92 15.66 0.33 -4.67
C PRO A 92 14.22 0.22 -5.21
N ALA A 93 13.95 0.81 -6.38
CA ALA A 93 12.59 1.09 -6.82
C ALA A 93 11.77 1.76 -5.70
N SER A 94 10.46 1.54 -5.62
CA SER A 94 9.61 2.16 -4.61
C SER A 94 9.89 1.77 -3.14
N THR A 95 10.88 0.91 -2.84
CA THR A 95 11.30 0.74 -1.44
C THR A 95 11.95 2.01 -0.90
N THR A 96 12.51 2.89 -1.76
CA THR A 96 12.99 4.24 -1.43
C THR A 96 12.01 5.04 -0.55
N LYS A 97 10.71 4.84 -0.77
CA LYS A 97 9.65 5.56 -0.06
C LYS A 97 9.60 5.28 1.44
N ILE A 98 10.23 4.21 1.95
CA ILE A 98 10.35 3.99 3.39
C ILE A 98 11.20 5.12 4.02
N LEU A 99 12.28 5.54 3.35
CA LEU A 99 13.13 6.64 3.82
C LEU A 99 12.40 7.98 3.69
N THR A 100 11.75 8.22 2.55
CA THR A 100 10.98 9.45 2.30
C THR A 100 9.90 9.67 3.36
N THR A 101 9.15 8.62 3.71
CA THR A 101 8.06 8.71 4.69
C THR A 101 8.56 8.74 6.13
N LEU A 102 9.69 8.09 6.42
CA LEU A 102 10.38 8.24 7.70
C LEU A 102 10.76 9.70 7.94
N ILE A 103 11.49 10.33 7.00
CA ILE A 103 11.91 11.73 7.09
C ILE A 103 10.70 12.66 7.24
N ALA A 104 9.66 12.46 6.43
CA ALA A 104 8.45 13.25 6.51
C ALA A 104 7.77 13.14 7.89
N SER A 105 7.77 11.95 8.49
CA SER A 105 7.20 11.75 9.84
C SER A 105 8.05 12.37 10.96
N GLU A 106 9.34 12.57 10.72
CA GLU A 106 10.28 13.16 11.68
C GLU A 106 10.29 14.70 11.62
N GLN A 107 10.02 15.27 10.44
CA GLN A 107 10.18 16.71 10.19
C GLN A 107 8.88 17.50 10.03
N CYS A 108 7.74 16.85 9.82
CA CYS A 108 6.47 17.51 9.57
C CYS A 108 5.37 17.08 10.56
N SER A 109 4.48 18.02 10.88
CA SER A 109 3.21 17.73 11.54
C SER A 109 2.23 17.11 10.54
N LEU A 110 1.42 16.16 11.02
CA LEU A 110 0.49 15.39 10.18
C LEU A 110 -0.61 16.24 9.51
N ASP A 111 -0.95 17.39 10.09
CA ASP A 111 -1.98 18.32 9.62
C ASP A 111 -1.45 19.42 8.68
N GLU A 112 -0.15 19.43 8.37
CA GLU A 112 0.43 20.35 7.40
C GLU A 112 -0.12 20.11 5.99
N TRP A 113 -0.43 21.20 5.28
CA TRP A 113 -0.91 21.14 3.91
C TRP A 113 0.24 21.11 2.91
N VAL A 114 0.35 20.02 2.16
CA VAL A 114 1.30 19.82 1.07
C VAL A 114 0.66 20.23 -0.24
N THR A 115 1.25 21.21 -0.94
CA THR A 115 0.75 21.69 -2.24
C THR A 115 1.42 20.98 -3.40
N PHE A 116 0.62 20.53 -4.37
CA PHE A 116 1.12 19.84 -5.56
C PHE A 116 1.58 20.84 -6.62
N SER A 117 2.89 20.94 -6.82
CA SER A 117 3.50 21.77 -7.86
C SER A 117 3.28 21.19 -9.26
N ARG A 118 3.75 21.93 -10.29
CA ARG A 118 3.73 21.43 -11.66
C ARG A 118 4.74 20.28 -11.81
N GLU A 119 5.91 20.46 -11.24
CA GLU A 119 7.05 19.55 -11.29
C GLU A 119 6.68 18.22 -10.61
N ALA A 120 6.17 18.27 -9.37
CA ALA A 120 5.70 17.08 -8.66
C ALA A 120 4.69 16.25 -9.48
N VAL A 121 3.74 16.90 -10.17
CA VAL A 121 2.70 16.23 -10.97
C VAL A 121 3.23 15.70 -12.30
N PHE A 122 4.11 16.44 -12.99
CA PHE A 122 4.48 16.16 -14.38
C PHE A 122 5.89 15.57 -14.60
N ASP A 123 6.76 15.57 -13.60
CA ASP A 123 8.09 14.93 -13.66
C ASP A 123 8.04 13.41 -13.39
N THR A 124 6.83 12.85 -13.26
CA THR A 124 6.61 11.40 -13.14
C THR A 124 6.12 10.81 -14.47
N PRO A 125 6.55 9.58 -14.84
CA PRO A 125 5.96 8.88 -15.97
C PRO A 125 4.46 8.64 -15.77
N ARG A 126 3.66 8.89 -16.82
CA ARG A 126 2.19 8.78 -16.76
C ARG A 126 1.66 7.40 -16.38
N ASP A 127 2.41 6.35 -16.67
CA ASP A 127 2.07 4.96 -16.39
C ASP A 127 2.65 4.44 -15.06
N SER A 128 3.36 5.30 -14.33
CA SER A 128 3.91 4.96 -13.01
C SER A 128 2.82 5.00 -11.92
N ASN A 129 3.14 4.56 -10.70
CA ASN A 129 2.19 4.59 -9.59
C ASN A 129 1.84 6.02 -9.20
N HIS A 130 0.54 6.34 -9.21
CA HIS A 130 0.01 7.66 -8.87
C HIS A 130 -1.40 7.55 -8.24
N ILE A 131 -1.89 8.64 -7.65
CA ILE A 131 -3.29 8.87 -7.27
C ILE A 131 -3.95 9.99 -8.10
N ALA A 132 -3.24 10.50 -9.13
CA ALA A 132 -3.74 11.46 -10.12
C ALA A 132 -4.15 12.81 -9.51
N MET A 133 -3.21 13.45 -8.82
CA MET A 133 -3.37 14.81 -8.31
C MET A 133 -3.21 15.84 -9.43
N ASP A 134 -3.92 16.96 -9.32
CA ASP A 134 -3.78 18.12 -10.21
C ASP A 134 -2.92 19.22 -9.57
N VAL A 135 -2.28 20.03 -10.41
CA VAL A 135 -1.47 21.18 -9.95
C VAL A 135 -2.32 22.15 -9.12
N GLY A 136 -1.79 22.54 -7.96
CA GLY A 136 -2.43 23.43 -7.00
C GLY A 136 -3.40 22.75 -6.04
N GLN A 137 -3.70 21.46 -6.21
CA GLN A 137 -4.41 20.69 -5.18
C GLN A 137 -3.51 20.53 -3.94
N GLN A 138 -4.12 20.23 -2.80
CA GLN A 138 -3.39 19.99 -1.55
C GLN A 138 -3.93 18.76 -0.82
N LEU A 139 -3.04 18.09 -0.10
CA LEU A 139 -3.35 17.02 0.85
C LEU A 139 -2.70 17.36 2.20
N THR A 140 -3.25 16.84 3.29
CA THR A 140 -2.54 16.86 4.57
C THR A 140 -1.32 15.94 4.49
N MET A 141 -0.31 16.16 5.33
CA MET A 141 0.85 15.28 5.40
C MET A 141 0.42 13.83 5.73
N GLU A 142 -0.57 13.64 6.60
CA GLU A 142 -1.17 12.33 6.86
C GLU A 142 -1.71 11.66 5.58
N ASP A 143 -2.49 12.38 4.77
CA ASP A 143 -3.01 11.86 3.50
C ASP A 143 -1.88 11.57 2.51
N CYS A 144 -0.81 12.38 2.52
CA CYS A 144 0.38 12.14 1.73
C CYS A 144 1.08 10.83 2.12
N LEU A 145 1.34 10.61 3.42
CA LEU A 145 1.93 9.37 3.92
C LEU A 145 1.08 8.16 3.56
N ASN A 146 -0.25 8.28 3.69
CA ASN A 146 -1.21 7.25 3.26
C ASN A 146 -1.11 6.96 1.76
N ALA A 147 -1.10 7.98 0.91
CA ALA A 147 -0.99 7.81 -0.54
C ALA A 147 0.35 7.16 -0.96
N ILE A 148 1.45 7.57 -0.32
CA ILE A 148 2.79 7.03 -0.59
C ILE A 148 2.89 5.56 -0.16
N LEU A 149 2.43 5.20 1.04
CA LEU A 149 2.59 3.83 1.55
C LEU A 149 1.55 2.85 0.97
N ILE A 150 0.30 3.27 0.76
CA ILE A 150 -0.78 2.41 0.26
C ILE A 150 -0.72 2.26 -1.26
N ARG A 151 -0.46 3.36 -1.98
CA ARG A 151 -0.51 3.38 -3.45
C ARG A 151 0.83 3.61 -4.12
N SER A 152 1.89 3.86 -3.35
CA SER A 152 3.21 4.12 -3.90
C SER A 152 3.22 5.33 -4.84
N ALA A 153 2.40 6.34 -4.55
CA ALA A 153 2.18 7.49 -5.41
C ALA A 153 3.47 8.33 -5.57
N ASN A 154 3.96 8.41 -6.80
CA ASN A 154 5.23 9.07 -7.13
C ASN A 154 5.13 10.59 -7.05
N GLU A 155 4.03 11.16 -7.54
CA GLU A 155 3.78 12.60 -7.54
C GLU A 155 3.65 13.14 -6.11
N VAL A 156 3.06 12.35 -5.23
CA VAL A 156 2.94 12.70 -3.80
C VAL A 156 4.31 12.69 -3.13
N SER A 157 5.18 11.75 -3.49
CA SER A 157 6.54 11.69 -2.94
C SER A 157 7.38 12.91 -3.37
N PHE A 158 7.22 13.40 -4.59
CA PHE A 158 7.84 14.65 -5.03
C PHE A 158 7.26 15.86 -4.31
N ALA A 159 5.93 15.96 -4.16
CA ALA A 159 5.30 17.08 -3.45
C ALA A 159 5.73 17.13 -1.96
N VAL A 160 5.85 15.99 -1.30
CA VAL A 160 6.39 15.90 0.08
C VAL A 160 7.85 16.33 0.14
N ALA A 161 8.67 15.93 -0.83
CA ALA A 161 10.06 16.34 -0.92
C ALA A 161 10.22 17.86 -1.13
N GLU A 162 9.41 18.47 -2.00
CA GLU A 162 9.36 19.93 -2.19
C GLU A 162 8.92 20.65 -0.91
N HIS A 163 7.92 20.11 -0.22
CA HIS A 163 7.43 20.68 1.04
C HIS A 163 8.50 20.69 2.13
N ILE A 164 9.23 19.58 2.31
CA ILE A 164 10.27 19.46 3.33
C ILE A 164 11.51 20.29 2.99
N SER A 165 11.94 20.27 1.72
CA SER A 165 13.10 21.05 1.27
C SER A 165 12.82 22.56 1.23
N GLY A 166 11.54 22.97 1.13
CA GLY A 166 11.15 24.36 0.89
C GLY A 166 11.50 24.86 -0.52
N GLY A 167 11.89 23.95 -1.42
CA GLY A 167 12.45 24.21 -2.74
C GLY A 167 12.02 23.16 -3.76
N SER A 168 12.97 22.63 -4.52
CA SER A 168 12.67 21.58 -5.51
C SER A 168 12.83 20.18 -4.91
N TRP A 169 12.17 19.18 -5.49
CA TRP A 169 12.28 17.81 -4.99
C TRP A 169 13.72 17.25 -5.06
N GLN A 170 14.58 17.81 -5.91
CA GLN A 170 16.00 17.43 -6.04
C GLN A 170 16.80 17.79 -4.78
N ASP A 171 16.49 18.92 -4.14
CA ASP A 171 17.17 19.38 -2.92
C ASP A 171 16.95 18.40 -1.75
N PHE A 172 15.87 17.61 -1.81
CA PHE A 172 15.58 16.57 -0.83
C PHE A 172 16.58 15.40 -0.86
N SER A 173 17.31 15.19 -1.97
CA SER A 173 18.33 14.13 -2.06
C SER A 173 19.43 14.29 -1.01
N GLU A 174 19.85 15.51 -0.71
CA GLU A 174 20.85 15.78 0.34
C GLU A 174 20.31 15.39 1.72
N ILE A 175 19.05 15.71 2.00
CA ILE A 175 18.36 15.34 3.25
C ILE A 175 18.25 13.81 3.36
N MET A 176 17.88 13.13 2.28
CA MET A 176 17.79 11.67 2.26
C MET A 176 19.14 11.01 2.55
N ASN A 177 20.21 11.44 1.90
CA ASN A 177 21.53 10.84 2.07
C ASN A 177 22.15 11.18 3.43
N ALA A 178 21.92 12.38 3.96
CA ALA A 178 22.30 12.72 5.33
C ALA A 178 21.61 11.79 6.34
N ARG A 179 20.29 11.60 6.20
CA ARG A 179 19.54 10.70 7.08
C ARG A 179 19.96 9.24 6.92
N ALA A 180 20.22 8.77 5.70
CA ALA A 180 20.72 7.43 5.46
C ALA A 180 22.09 7.19 6.15
N ALA A 181 23.00 8.16 6.07
CA ALA A 181 24.29 8.08 6.76
C ALA A 181 24.15 8.03 8.28
N GLU A 182 23.24 8.83 8.87
CA GLU A 182 22.92 8.77 10.30
C GLU A 182 22.36 7.42 10.74
N LEU A 183 21.61 6.75 9.86
CA LEU A 183 21.06 5.42 10.09
C LEU A 183 22.09 4.29 9.89
N GLY A 184 23.33 4.61 9.51
CA GLY A 184 24.40 3.65 9.31
C GLY A 184 24.42 3.00 7.92
N CYS A 185 23.77 3.60 6.93
CA CYS A 185 23.86 3.16 5.54
C CYS A 185 25.25 3.45 4.96
N VAL A 186 25.83 2.48 4.25
CA VAL A 186 27.20 2.57 3.70
C VAL A 186 27.29 2.28 2.20
N ASP A 187 26.24 1.73 1.60
CA ASP A 187 26.18 1.28 0.20
C ASP A 187 25.03 1.93 -0.59
N SER A 188 24.56 3.11 -0.18
CA SER A 188 23.39 3.77 -0.77
C SER A 188 23.68 5.18 -1.26
N HIS A 189 22.97 5.56 -2.32
CA HIS A 189 22.80 6.95 -2.73
C HIS A 189 21.37 7.17 -3.26
N PHE A 190 20.63 8.09 -2.62
CA PHE A 190 19.26 8.41 -2.97
C PHE A 190 19.20 9.68 -3.83
N ALA A 191 18.90 9.54 -5.13
CA ALA A 191 18.81 10.67 -6.08
C ALA A 191 17.40 11.26 -6.19
N ASN A 192 16.36 10.54 -5.75
CA ASN A 192 14.97 10.99 -5.80
C ASN A 192 14.14 10.35 -4.67
N PRO A 193 13.01 10.97 -4.26
CA PRO A 193 12.18 10.50 -3.14
C PRO A 193 11.25 9.32 -3.47
N ASN A 194 11.16 8.90 -4.73
CA ASN A 194 10.12 7.96 -5.16
C ASN A 194 10.66 6.62 -5.67
N GLY A 195 11.95 6.48 -5.94
CA GLY A 195 12.51 5.24 -6.45
C GLY A 195 12.38 5.05 -7.95
N LEU A 196 12.10 6.09 -8.73
CA LEU A 196 12.19 6.00 -10.18
C LEU A 196 13.64 5.73 -10.61
N PRO A 197 13.87 5.00 -11.72
CA PRO A 197 15.22 4.64 -12.16
C PRO A 197 16.10 5.86 -12.42
N ASP A 198 17.29 5.84 -11.84
CA ASP A 198 18.38 6.80 -12.06
C ASP A 198 19.70 6.04 -11.79
N GLU A 199 20.73 6.26 -12.59
CA GLU A 199 22.00 5.53 -12.48
C GLU A 199 22.74 5.80 -11.15
N ASN A 200 22.52 6.98 -10.58
CA ASN A 200 23.03 7.34 -9.26
C ASN A 200 22.05 6.94 -8.15
N HIS A 201 20.97 6.22 -8.43
CA HIS A 201 20.00 5.80 -7.42
C HIS A 201 20.13 4.33 -7.07
N TYR A 202 20.87 4.03 -6.02
CA TYR A 202 21.18 2.67 -5.59
C TYR A 202 21.15 2.53 -4.07
N THR A 203 21.02 1.28 -3.62
CA THR A 203 21.04 0.88 -2.21
C THR A 203 21.54 -0.56 -2.09
N SER A 204 21.60 -1.10 -0.88
CA SER A 204 21.87 -2.50 -0.60
C SER A 204 20.77 -3.12 0.27
N ALA A 205 20.75 -4.45 0.38
CA ALA A 205 19.81 -5.12 1.28
C ALA A 205 20.09 -4.73 2.75
N TYR A 206 21.37 -4.62 3.11
CA TYR A 206 21.82 -4.16 4.42
C TYR A 206 21.32 -2.75 4.72
N ASP A 207 21.52 -1.80 3.81
CA ASP A 207 21.12 -0.40 4.04
C ASP A 207 19.61 -0.23 4.16
N LEU A 208 18.82 -0.92 3.33
CA LEU A 208 17.36 -0.93 3.48
C LEU A 208 16.90 -1.60 4.77
N ALA A 209 17.66 -2.56 5.31
CA ALA A 209 17.38 -3.13 6.62
C ALA A 209 17.65 -2.13 7.74
N MET A 210 18.74 -1.34 7.64
CA MET A 210 19.05 -0.27 8.59
C MET A 210 17.98 0.84 8.58
N ILE A 211 17.56 1.29 7.39
CA ILE A 211 16.43 2.22 7.26
C ILE A 211 15.14 1.57 7.79
N GLY A 212 14.96 0.27 7.53
CA GLY A 212 13.88 -0.53 8.06
C GLY A 212 13.79 -0.50 9.59
N LYS A 213 14.92 -0.55 10.31
CA LYS A 213 14.92 -0.48 11.78
C LYS A 213 14.22 0.78 12.28
N ALA A 214 14.55 1.94 11.72
CA ALA A 214 13.92 3.21 12.09
C ALA A 214 12.47 3.30 11.60
N PHE A 215 12.19 2.90 10.36
CA PHE A 215 10.83 2.92 9.80
C PHE A 215 9.86 2.03 10.60
N PHE A 216 10.25 0.80 10.91
CA PHE A 216 9.39 -0.18 11.60
C PHE A 216 9.30 0.03 13.12
N ALA A 217 10.12 0.92 13.69
CA ALA A 217 9.93 1.44 15.05
C ALA A 217 8.77 2.45 15.11
N ASN A 218 8.40 3.09 13.99
CA ASN A 218 7.29 4.03 13.93
C ASN A 218 5.95 3.29 13.71
N GLU A 219 5.18 3.12 14.80
CA GLU A 219 3.89 2.42 14.75
C GLU A 219 2.88 3.03 13.77
N MET A 220 2.90 4.34 13.57
CA MET A 220 1.99 5.03 12.65
C MET A 220 2.30 4.63 11.20
N LEU A 221 3.58 4.68 10.80
CA LEU A 221 4.00 4.26 9.46
C LEU A 221 3.70 2.78 9.21
N CYS A 222 3.93 1.92 10.20
CA CYS A 222 3.56 0.51 10.15
C CYS A 222 2.06 0.32 9.87
N ARG A 223 1.18 0.98 10.65
CA ARG A 223 -0.28 0.90 10.48
C ARG A 223 -0.73 1.39 9.09
N ILE A 224 -0.17 2.50 8.61
CA ILE A 224 -0.48 2.99 7.27
C ILE A 224 -0.07 1.96 6.21
N SER A 225 1.13 1.38 6.31
CA SER A 225 1.65 0.41 5.33
C SER A 225 0.79 -0.87 5.24
N LEU A 226 0.06 -1.21 6.31
CA LEU A 226 -0.88 -2.33 6.35
C LEU A 226 -2.30 -1.99 5.89
N THR A 227 -2.57 -0.72 5.55
CA THR A 227 -3.91 -0.28 5.18
C THR A 227 -4.30 -0.78 3.78
N PRO A 228 -5.39 -1.56 3.63
CA PRO A 228 -5.72 -2.22 2.36
C PRO A 228 -6.31 -1.27 1.32
N ARG A 229 -6.79 -0.10 1.74
CA ARG A 229 -7.45 0.88 0.87
C ARG A 229 -7.25 2.30 1.39
N LEU A 230 -6.80 3.17 0.50
CA LEU A 230 -6.79 4.62 0.68
C LEU A 230 -8.19 5.16 0.39
N HIS A 231 -8.68 6.03 1.27
CA HIS A 231 -9.93 6.74 1.07
C HIS A 231 -9.80 8.19 1.52
N ILE A 232 -9.67 9.11 0.55
CA ILE A 232 -9.63 10.56 0.81
C ILE A 232 -10.94 11.16 0.30
N LEU A 233 -11.66 11.84 1.19
CA LEU A 233 -12.92 12.49 0.87
C LEU A 233 -12.69 13.82 0.16
N PRO A 234 -13.61 14.24 -0.73
CA PRO A 234 -13.56 15.56 -1.33
C PRO A 234 -13.55 16.68 -0.28
N ASN A 235 -12.75 17.71 -0.51
CA ASN A 235 -12.71 18.94 0.28
C ASN A 235 -12.39 20.15 -0.62
N ASP A 236 -12.22 21.33 -0.03
CA ASP A 236 -11.97 22.58 -0.77
C ASP A 236 -10.61 22.60 -1.51
N HIS A 237 -9.65 21.79 -1.08
CA HIS A 237 -8.30 21.68 -1.65
C HIS A 237 -8.15 20.53 -2.66
N MET A 238 -9.05 19.55 -2.63
CA MET A 238 -9.14 18.45 -3.58
C MET A 238 -10.64 18.10 -3.78
N PRO A 239 -11.29 18.58 -4.86
CA PRO A 239 -12.75 18.51 -5.01
C PRO A 239 -13.29 17.14 -5.44
N TYR A 240 -12.44 16.10 -5.49
CA TYR A 240 -12.80 14.76 -5.95
C TYR A 240 -12.44 13.72 -4.89
N GLU A 241 -13.21 12.64 -4.84
CA GLU A 241 -12.94 11.52 -3.94
C GLU A 241 -11.79 10.67 -4.51
N LYS A 242 -10.85 10.26 -3.65
CA LYS A 242 -9.82 9.27 -3.99
C LYS A 242 -10.12 7.98 -3.26
N LEU A 243 -10.33 6.90 -4.01
CA LEU A 243 -10.59 5.57 -3.48
C LEU A 243 -9.72 4.55 -4.20
N GLU A 244 -8.68 4.06 -3.52
CA GLU A 244 -7.60 3.33 -4.16
C GLU A 244 -7.23 2.09 -3.32
N ASN A 245 -7.07 0.93 -3.96
CA ASN A 245 -6.71 -0.29 -3.23
C ASN A 245 -5.20 -0.53 -3.24
N SER A 246 -4.66 -0.96 -2.10
CA SER A 246 -3.30 -1.50 -2.06
C SER A 246 -3.18 -2.74 -2.95
N LYS A 247 -2.03 -2.86 -3.61
CA LYS A 247 -1.61 -4.03 -4.41
C LYS A 247 -0.74 -5.02 -3.59
N MET A 248 -0.57 -4.77 -2.30
CA MET A 248 0.26 -5.58 -1.42
C MET A 248 -0.41 -6.91 -1.11
N GLU A 249 0.23 -8.02 -1.49
CA GLU A 249 -0.34 -9.35 -1.31
C GLU A 249 0.05 -10.05 0.00
N LEU A 250 0.94 -9.45 0.81
CA LEU A 250 1.25 -9.92 2.17
C LEU A 250 0.19 -9.52 3.21
N LEU A 251 -0.76 -8.64 2.85
CA LEU A 251 -1.79 -8.18 3.78
C LEU A 251 -2.76 -9.29 4.20
N PRO A 252 -3.39 -9.21 5.39
CA PRO A 252 -4.39 -10.17 5.83
C PRO A 252 -5.51 -10.38 4.79
N GLY A 253 -5.83 -11.64 4.50
CA GLY A 253 -6.88 -12.03 3.55
C GLY A 253 -6.48 -11.98 2.07
N ARG A 254 -5.20 -11.79 1.75
CA ARG A 254 -4.63 -11.81 0.40
C ARG A 254 -3.92 -13.14 0.09
N SER A 255 -3.44 -13.29 -1.15
CA SER A 255 -2.87 -14.57 -1.63
C SER A 255 -1.61 -15.00 -0.89
N TYR A 256 -0.82 -14.05 -0.38
CA TYR A 256 0.44 -14.29 0.34
C TYR A 256 0.38 -13.74 1.76
N ALA A 257 -0.81 -13.67 2.36
CA ALA A 257 -1.00 -13.13 3.70
C ALA A 257 -0.06 -13.79 4.72
N TYR A 258 0.71 -12.98 5.45
CA TYR A 258 1.61 -13.47 6.49
C TYR A 258 1.10 -13.10 7.90
N GLU A 259 0.98 -14.10 8.77
CA GLU A 259 0.57 -13.88 10.16
C GLU A 259 1.70 -13.22 10.95
N GLY A 260 1.36 -12.16 11.70
CA GLY A 260 2.33 -11.35 12.44
C GLY A 260 2.99 -10.26 11.61
N LEU A 261 2.56 -10.00 10.36
CA LEU A 261 3.06 -8.87 9.57
C LEU A 261 2.78 -7.53 10.28
N VAL A 262 3.83 -6.74 10.51
CA VAL A 262 3.80 -5.44 11.18
C VAL A 262 3.82 -4.29 10.17
N GLY A 263 4.57 -4.44 9.07
CA GLY A 263 4.64 -3.42 8.04
C GLY A 263 5.35 -3.93 6.80
N VAL A 264 5.12 -3.26 5.66
CA VAL A 264 5.69 -3.68 4.38
C VAL A 264 5.70 -2.58 3.33
N LYS A 265 6.75 -2.57 2.50
CA LYS A 265 6.82 -1.80 1.26
C LYS A 265 7.38 -2.63 0.12
N THR A 266 6.68 -2.61 -1.03
CA THR A 266 7.14 -3.22 -2.28
C THR A 266 7.75 -2.19 -3.24
N GLY A 267 8.61 -2.67 -4.12
CA GLY A 267 9.18 -1.95 -5.25
C GLY A 267 9.16 -2.78 -6.53
N TYR A 268 8.89 -2.13 -7.66
CA TYR A 268 9.11 -2.70 -9.00
C TYR A 268 9.52 -1.62 -9.99
N THR A 269 10.60 -1.90 -10.73
CA THR A 269 10.93 -1.29 -12.02
C THR A 269 11.53 -2.37 -12.90
N ASP A 270 11.68 -2.13 -14.21
CA ASP A 270 12.32 -3.13 -15.07
C ASP A 270 13.77 -3.40 -14.69
N ALA A 271 14.48 -2.40 -14.15
CA ALA A 271 15.86 -2.50 -13.67
C ALA A 271 15.98 -3.16 -12.29
N ALA A 272 15.11 -2.79 -11.34
CA ALA A 272 15.11 -3.31 -9.98
C ALA A 272 14.45 -4.68 -9.84
N ARG A 273 13.63 -5.08 -10.82
CA ARG A 273 12.69 -6.21 -10.72
C ARG A 273 11.84 -6.09 -9.45
N TYR A 274 11.38 -7.18 -8.85
CA TYR A 274 10.55 -7.13 -7.64
C TYR A 274 11.41 -7.05 -6.38
N SER A 275 11.03 -6.16 -5.47
CA SER A 275 11.69 -5.96 -4.18
C SER A 275 10.67 -5.78 -3.06
N VAL A 276 11.00 -6.25 -1.86
CA VAL A 276 10.16 -6.14 -0.65
C VAL A 276 11.04 -5.79 0.54
N VAL A 277 10.59 -4.79 1.31
CA VAL A 277 11.09 -4.51 2.67
C VAL A 277 9.92 -4.74 3.59
N SER A 278 10.05 -5.63 4.56
CA SER A 278 8.95 -6.07 5.42
C SER A 278 9.39 -6.31 6.84
N CYS A 279 8.44 -6.22 7.76
CA CYS A 279 8.63 -6.51 9.15
C CYS A 279 7.52 -7.43 9.65
N ALA A 280 7.88 -8.44 10.42
CA ALA A 280 6.94 -9.31 11.11
C ALA A 280 7.36 -9.50 12.57
N GLU A 281 6.40 -9.78 13.43
CA GLU A 281 6.62 -9.97 14.86
C GLU A 281 5.92 -11.24 15.34
N ARG A 282 6.63 -12.03 16.16
CA ARG A 282 6.11 -13.21 16.83
C ARG A 282 6.81 -13.38 18.17
N ASP A 283 6.03 -13.65 19.21
CA ASP A 283 6.54 -13.92 20.56
C ASP A 283 7.52 -12.85 21.09
N GLY A 284 7.26 -11.57 20.78
CA GLY A 284 8.10 -10.44 21.19
C GLY A 284 9.43 -10.29 20.44
N MET A 285 9.68 -11.09 19.40
CA MET A 285 10.80 -10.93 18.48
C MET A 285 10.31 -10.30 17.18
N LYS A 286 10.91 -9.19 16.78
CA LYS A 286 10.57 -8.47 15.56
C LYS A 286 11.66 -8.66 14.52
N LEU A 287 11.31 -9.21 13.37
CA LEU A 287 12.23 -9.47 12.27
C LEU A 287 11.97 -8.53 11.11
N ILE A 288 13.03 -8.02 10.51
CA ILE A 288 13.00 -7.22 9.28
C ILE A 288 13.61 -8.06 8.16
N CYS A 289 12.84 -8.26 7.10
CA CYS A 289 13.24 -9.00 5.91
C CYS A 289 13.29 -8.05 4.71
N VAL A 290 14.43 -8.04 4.03
CA VAL A 290 14.62 -7.33 2.76
C VAL A 290 14.98 -8.34 1.69
N VAL A 291 14.26 -8.28 0.57
CA VAL A 291 14.42 -9.12 -0.61
C VAL A 291 14.51 -8.20 -1.81
N LEU A 292 15.61 -8.24 -2.57
CA LEU A 292 15.86 -7.35 -3.72
C LEU A 292 16.11 -8.15 -5.00
N LYS A 293 15.67 -7.54 -6.11
CA LYS A 293 15.88 -8.02 -7.48
C LYS A 293 15.47 -9.48 -7.69
N ASP A 294 14.25 -9.75 -7.27
CA ASP A 294 13.58 -11.04 -7.42
C ASP A 294 12.47 -10.95 -8.47
N GLU A 295 11.75 -12.05 -8.67
CA GLU A 295 10.71 -12.17 -9.68
C GLU A 295 9.33 -12.38 -9.02
N SER A 296 8.27 -12.09 -9.77
CA SER A 296 6.91 -12.34 -9.29
C SER A 296 6.46 -13.76 -9.64
N PRO A 297 5.87 -14.51 -8.69
CA PRO A 297 5.52 -14.12 -7.32
C PRO A 297 6.57 -14.47 -6.24
N ALA A 298 7.75 -14.95 -6.64
CA ALA A 298 8.77 -15.50 -5.75
C ALA A 298 9.21 -14.57 -4.62
N HIS A 299 9.26 -13.24 -4.85
CA HIS A 299 9.58 -12.25 -3.79
C HIS A 299 8.72 -12.37 -2.54
N TYR A 300 7.46 -12.79 -2.65
CA TYR A 300 6.62 -13.07 -1.50
C TYR A 300 6.93 -14.43 -0.87
N GLU A 301 7.20 -15.45 -1.68
CA GLU A 301 7.53 -16.81 -1.22
C GLU A 301 8.86 -16.82 -0.46
N ASP A 302 9.88 -16.13 -0.98
CA ASP A 302 11.18 -15.93 -0.35
C ASP A 302 11.05 -15.16 0.96
N THR A 303 10.28 -14.06 0.98
CA THR A 303 10.01 -13.28 2.20
C THR A 303 9.38 -14.16 3.29
N ILE A 304 8.37 -14.97 2.93
CA ILE A 304 7.70 -15.88 3.87
C ILE A 304 8.66 -16.97 4.36
N ALA A 305 9.47 -17.54 3.48
CA ALA A 305 10.47 -18.56 3.83
C ALA A 305 11.51 -18.00 4.81
N LEU A 306 12.00 -16.78 4.59
CA LEU A 306 12.96 -16.11 5.47
C LEU A 306 12.36 -15.80 6.84
N PHE A 307 11.14 -15.25 6.92
CA PHE A 307 10.49 -15.05 8.22
C PHE A 307 10.30 -16.37 8.98
N ASN A 308 9.82 -17.42 8.31
CA ASN A 308 9.65 -18.72 8.93
C ASN A 308 10.99 -19.29 9.44
N TYR A 309 12.05 -19.16 8.64
CA TYR A 309 13.41 -19.52 9.05
C TYR A 309 13.85 -18.76 10.31
N GLY A 310 13.68 -17.44 10.35
CA GLY A 310 14.05 -16.63 11.52
C GLY A 310 13.30 -17.05 12.78
N PHE A 311 11.97 -17.09 12.73
CA PHE A 311 11.15 -17.43 13.90
C PHE A 311 11.35 -18.86 14.39
N SER A 312 11.60 -19.82 13.50
CA SER A 312 11.79 -21.22 13.87
C SER A 312 13.18 -21.51 14.45
N ASN A 313 14.21 -20.77 14.06
CA ASN A 313 15.60 -21.11 14.40
C ASN A 313 16.26 -20.18 15.41
N PHE A 314 15.72 -18.99 15.67
CA PHE A 314 16.34 -17.99 16.55
C PHE A 314 15.43 -17.61 17.71
N ALA A 315 16.05 -17.13 18.79
CA ALA A 315 15.36 -16.61 19.96
C ALA A 315 16.09 -15.41 20.55
N LYS A 316 15.33 -14.48 21.13
CA LYS A 316 15.87 -13.45 22.03
C LYS A 316 16.25 -14.09 23.35
N VAL A 317 17.44 -13.78 23.83
CA VAL A 317 17.94 -14.19 25.14
C VAL A 317 18.24 -12.95 25.96
N ASN A 318 17.59 -12.86 27.12
CA ASN A 318 17.80 -11.79 28.07
C ASN A 318 19.13 -12.04 28.80
N VAL A 319 20.12 -11.19 28.51
CA VAL A 319 21.49 -11.39 28.99
C VAL A 319 21.57 -11.26 30.50
N SER A 320 20.78 -10.38 31.13
CA SER A 320 20.78 -10.19 32.58
C SER A 320 20.39 -11.45 33.37
N GLN A 321 19.73 -12.42 32.71
CA GLN A 321 19.29 -13.68 33.32
C GLN A 321 20.28 -14.84 33.12
N VAL A 322 21.17 -14.75 32.13
CA VAL A 322 22.05 -15.87 31.73
C VAL A 322 23.54 -15.56 31.86
N GLU A 323 23.91 -14.28 31.84
CA GLU A 323 25.30 -13.85 31.93
C GLU A 323 25.83 -14.07 33.35
N THR A 324 26.94 -14.81 33.43
CA THR A 324 27.63 -15.15 34.68
C THR A 324 29.04 -14.57 34.73
N LYS A 325 29.65 -14.25 33.59
CA LYS A 325 31.01 -13.69 33.49
C LYS A 325 31.08 -12.26 34.03
N TYR A 326 30.02 -11.49 33.83
CA TYR A 326 29.91 -10.10 34.27
C TYR A 326 28.89 -9.96 35.41
N ASP A 327 28.69 -11.00 36.22
CA ASP A 327 27.85 -10.89 37.41
C ASP A 327 28.51 -9.96 38.44
N ILE A 328 28.05 -8.70 38.44
CA ILE A 328 28.50 -7.64 39.35
C ILE A 328 27.98 -7.91 40.78
N GLY A 329 27.04 -8.84 40.97
CA GLY A 329 26.55 -9.26 42.28
C GLY A 329 27.56 -10.06 43.10
N SER A 330 28.50 -10.75 42.46
CA SER A 330 29.44 -11.69 43.09
C SER A 330 30.90 -11.20 43.14
N THR A 331 31.23 -10.11 42.45
CA THR A 331 32.54 -9.46 42.58
C THR A 331 32.51 -8.46 43.73
N GLY A 332 33.13 -8.83 44.86
CA GLY A 332 33.32 -8.00 46.06
C GLY A 332 34.12 -6.70 45.85
N PHE A 333 34.24 -6.22 44.62
CA PHE A 333 34.98 -5.03 44.20
C PHE A 333 34.13 -3.75 44.20
N PHE A 334 32.79 -3.88 44.24
CA PHE A 334 31.84 -2.76 44.28
C PHE A 334 31.13 -2.58 45.63
N TYR A 335 31.51 -3.39 46.62
CA TYR A 335 31.14 -3.19 48.02
C TYR A 335 32.22 -2.31 48.66
N GLY A 336 31.89 -1.07 49.02
CA GLY A 336 32.81 -0.24 49.80
C GLY A 336 33.15 -0.97 51.09
N GLU A 337 34.44 -1.22 51.33
CA GLU A 337 34.94 -2.11 52.39
C GLU A 337 34.62 -1.64 53.83
N HIS A 338 33.92 -0.52 54.01
CA HIS A 338 33.39 -0.08 55.31
C HIS A 338 32.02 0.59 55.16
N ASP A 339 30.95 -0.20 55.19
CA ASP A 339 29.60 0.33 55.34
C ASP A 339 29.14 0.22 56.80
N ILE A 340 29.17 1.34 57.51
CA ILE A 340 28.68 1.52 58.89
C ILE A 340 27.14 1.70 58.88
N PHE A 341 26.51 1.72 57.70
CA PHE A 341 25.10 2.09 57.51
C PHE A 341 24.36 1.23 56.46
N GLY A 342 24.40 -0.11 56.59
CA GLY A 342 23.34 -0.99 56.09
C GLY A 342 23.11 -1.08 54.56
N SER A 343 23.40 -2.27 54.01
CA SER A 343 23.00 -2.78 52.68
C SER A 343 23.36 -1.90 51.47
N SER A 344 24.62 -1.95 51.06
CA SER A 344 25.09 -1.42 49.78
C SER A 344 24.52 -2.21 48.60
N LYS A 345 23.69 -1.57 47.77
CA LYS A 345 23.30 -2.09 46.45
C LYS A 345 24.51 -2.01 45.50
N PRO A 346 24.66 -2.95 44.55
CA PRO A 346 25.73 -2.88 43.57
C PRO A 346 25.64 -1.58 42.76
N LEU A 347 26.78 -0.92 42.57
CA LEU A 347 26.92 0.38 41.89
C LEU A 347 26.72 0.31 40.37
N LEU A 348 26.82 -0.90 39.81
CA LEU A 348 26.65 -1.20 38.40
C LEU A 348 25.75 -2.43 38.23
N SER A 349 24.91 -2.44 37.20
CA SER A 349 24.10 -3.60 36.84
C SER A 349 23.91 -3.71 35.33
N LEU A 350 23.84 -4.94 34.81
CA LEU A 350 23.40 -5.15 33.43
C LEU A 350 21.97 -4.65 33.26
N ASN A 351 21.70 -4.01 32.13
CA ASN A 351 20.35 -3.62 31.76
C ASN A 351 19.46 -4.86 31.65
N LYS A 352 18.28 -4.79 32.28
CA LYS A 352 17.36 -5.93 32.41
C LYS A 352 16.51 -6.16 31.18
N GLU A 353 16.39 -5.19 30.29
CA GLU A 353 15.56 -5.26 29.09
C GLU A 353 16.39 -5.65 27.87
N ASP A 354 17.69 -5.39 27.90
CA ASP A 354 18.60 -5.72 26.80
C ASP A 354 18.68 -7.23 26.55
N CYS A 355 18.52 -7.59 25.28
CA CYS A 355 18.57 -8.95 24.78
C CYS A 355 19.59 -9.08 23.66
N ILE A 356 20.11 -10.28 23.47
CA ILE A 356 20.81 -10.67 22.24
C ILE A 356 19.98 -11.71 21.49
N VAL A 357 20.32 -11.96 20.22
CA VAL A 357 19.64 -12.97 19.40
C VAL A 357 20.61 -14.06 19.05
N LEU A 358 20.26 -15.32 19.33
CA LEU A 358 21.07 -16.47 18.96
C LEU A 358 20.23 -17.60 18.36
N PRO A 359 20.87 -18.47 17.54
CA PRO A 359 20.30 -19.75 17.18
C PRO A 359 19.86 -20.54 18.42
N ARG A 360 18.68 -21.15 18.34
CA ARG A 360 18.13 -22.03 19.40
C ARG A 360 18.98 -23.28 19.66
N THR A 361 19.90 -23.59 18.76
CA THR A 361 20.81 -24.74 18.84
C THR A 361 22.12 -24.43 19.55
N LEU A 362 22.42 -23.16 19.81
CA LEU A 362 23.65 -22.72 20.46
C LEU A 362 23.35 -22.33 21.91
N ASP A 363 24.33 -22.55 22.79
CA ASP A 363 24.25 -22.10 24.17
C ASP A 363 24.85 -20.70 24.29
N PHE A 364 24.36 -19.90 25.23
CA PHE A 364 24.91 -18.57 25.51
C PHE A 364 26.42 -18.61 25.83
N ALA A 365 26.88 -19.70 26.43
CA ALA A 365 28.28 -19.93 26.77
C ALA A 365 29.22 -20.00 25.54
N ASP A 366 28.68 -20.27 24.35
CA ASP A 366 29.45 -20.31 23.09
C ASP A 366 29.71 -18.90 22.53
N THR A 367 29.10 -17.86 23.10
CA THR A 367 29.29 -16.48 22.66
C THR A 367 30.60 -15.89 23.17
N SER A 368 31.18 -15.01 22.36
CA SER A 368 32.31 -14.17 22.75
C SER A 368 31.82 -12.76 23.06
N SER A 369 32.44 -12.09 24.01
CA SER A 369 32.04 -10.74 24.42
C SER A 369 33.20 -9.77 24.55
N VAL A 370 32.97 -8.52 24.12
CA VAL A 370 33.93 -7.40 24.20
C VAL A 370 33.26 -6.22 24.87
N ILE A 371 33.87 -5.68 25.92
CA ILE A 371 33.40 -4.49 26.63
C ILE A 371 33.99 -3.24 25.98
N ARG A 372 33.17 -2.22 25.76
CA ARG A 372 33.58 -0.87 25.39
C ARG A 372 33.04 0.14 26.40
N TYR A 373 33.81 1.22 26.60
CA TYR A 373 33.51 2.27 27.60
C TYR A 373 33.14 3.60 26.95
N ASP A 374 33.04 3.63 25.62
CA ASP A 374 32.55 4.77 24.85
C ASP A 374 31.02 4.83 24.91
N THR A 375 30.49 5.23 26.07
CA THR A 375 29.04 5.41 26.26
C THR A 375 28.61 6.82 25.86
N VAL A 376 27.46 6.91 25.19
CA VAL A 376 26.85 8.19 24.78
C VAL A 376 25.89 8.70 25.87
N ASP A 377 25.33 7.79 26.66
CA ASP A 377 24.28 8.09 27.64
C ASP A 377 24.81 8.28 29.06
N GLN A 378 24.31 9.31 29.76
CA GLN A 378 24.77 9.70 31.11
C GLN A 378 24.50 8.65 32.21
N GLY A 379 23.75 7.58 31.92
CA GLY A 379 23.46 6.48 32.84
C GLY A 379 24.24 5.19 32.56
N GLN A 380 24.96 5.10 31.43
CA GLN A 380 25.66 3.89 31.01
C GLN A 380 27.15 3.98 31.34
N ALA A 381 27.67 2.98 32.04
CA ALA A 381 29.09 2.85 32.36
C ALA A 381 29.89 2.12 31.27
N ALA A 382 29.26 1.17 30.57
CA ALA A 382 29.88 0.40 29.50
C ALA A 382 28.84 -0.26 28.59
N ILE A 383 29.27 -0.71 27.42
CA ILE A 383 28.48 -1.54 26.51
C ILE A 383 29.25 -2.85 26.27
N ILE A 384 28.56 -3.98 26.37
CA ILE A 384 29.09 -5.31 26.12
C ILE A 384 28.53 -5.80 24.79
N HIS A 385 29.40 -5.97 23.80
CA HIS A 385 29.03 -6.54 22.51
C HIS A 385 29.22 -8.05 22.53
N TYR A 386 28.21 -8.79 22.09
CA TYR A 386 28.25 -10.24 21.97
C TYR A 386 28.36 -10.65 20.52
N SER A 387 29.25 -11.58 20.22
CA SER A 387 29.41 -12.14 18.88
C SER A 387 29.67 -13.64 18.90
N TYR A 388 29.27 -14.31 17.83
CA TYR A 388 29.52 -15.74 17.62
C TYR A 388 30.16 -15.94 16.25
N GLN A 389 31.36 -16.55 16.21
CA GLN A 389 32.13 -16.77 14.97
C GLN A 389 32.31 -15.48 14.14
N GLY A 390 32.43 -14.32 14.80
CA GLY A 390 32.55 -13.00 14.16
C GLY A 390 31.23 -12.33 13.76
N VAL A 391 30.07 -13.00 13.95
CA VAL A 391 28.74 -12.44 13.71
C VAL A 391 28.27 -11.67 14.93
N ASP A 392 27.84 -10.43 14.74
CA ASP A 392 27.26 -9.61 15.81
C ASP A 392 25.87 -10.14 16.21
N LEU A 393 25.68 -10.41 17.50
CA LEU A 393 24.43 -10.90 18.09
C LEU A 393 23.64 -9.80 18.82
N GLY A 394 24.23 -8.61 18.93
CA GLY A 394 23.71 -7.49 19.70
C GLY A 394 24.60 -7.09 20.87
N SER A 395 24.15 -6.08 21.59
CA SER A 395 24.89 -5.48 22.69
C SER A 395 24.01 -5.24 23.91
N VAL A 396 24.63 -5.21 25.08
CA VAL A 396 23.98 -4.97 26.37
C VAL A 396 24.68 -3.85 27.10
N SER A 397 23.90 -2.92 27.62
CA SER A 397 24.38 -1.81 28.42
C SER A 397 24.60 -2.22 29.88
N VAL A 398 25.65 -1.65 30.47
CA VAL A 398 25.95 -1.71 31.90
C VAL A 398 25.58 -0.37 32.49
N ASP A 399 24.52 -0.34 33.30
CA ASP A 399 23.96 0.89 33.86
C ASP A 399 24.55 1.18 35.25
N LEU A 400 24.68 2.48 35.55
CA LEU A 400 24.97 2.99 36.90
C LEU A 400 23.72 2.88 37.76
N ALA A 401 23.85 2.35 38.97
CA ALA A 401 22.74 2.29 39.90
C ALA A 401 22.28 3.71 40.29
N GLU A 402 20.98 3.99 40.18
CA GLU A 402 20.42 5.27 40.63
C GLU A 402 20.73 5.51 42.12
N HIS A 403 21.47 6.58 42.42
CA HIS A 403 21.63 7.07 43.78
C HIS A 403 20.26 7.54 44.30
N GLN A 404 19.67 6.80 45.22
CA GLN A 404 18.67 7.40 46.11
C GLN A 404 19.42 8.36 47.04
N ASP A 405 19.05 9.64 47.00
CA ASP A 405 19.48 10.65 47.96
C ASP A 405 19.17 10.18 49.40
N LEU A 406 20.12 9.48 50.02
CA LEU A 406 20.11 9.26 51.45
C LEU A 406 20.58 10.56 52.10
N GLY A 407 19.61 11.41 52.44
CA GLY A 407 19.82 12.62 53.22
C GLY A 407 20.43 12.27 54.58
N TYR A 408 21.76 12.29 54.67
CA TYR A 408 22.48 12.26 55.94
C TYR A 408 22.73 13.70 56.41
N SER A 409 21.93 14.17 57.36
CA SER A 409 22.27 15.35 58.15
C SER A 409 23.14 14.92 59.34
N PHE A 410 24.40 15.33 59.34
CA PHE A 410 25.24 15.30 60.54
C PHE A 410 24.80 16.42 61.47
N GLU A 411 23.92 16.16 62.43
CA GLU A 411 23.78 17.02 63.61
C GLU A 411 23.11 16.29 64.79
N ASN A 412 23.80 16.35 65.94
CA ASN A 412 23.44 15.88 67.29
C ASN A 412 23.55 14.36 67.52
N GLY A 413 24.36 13.82 68.43
CA GLY A 413 24.81 14.37 69.71
C GLY A 413 24.13 13.64 70.87
N LEU A 414 24.79 12.59 71.38
CA LEU A 414 24.71 12.01 72.74
C LEU A 414 23.34 12.00 73.47
N GLN A 415 22.75 10.82 73.62
CA GLN A 415 22.33 10.25 74.92
C GLN A 415 21.84 8.81 74.74
N GLY A 416 22.27 7.91 75.63
CA GLY A 416 21.97 6.48 75.56
C GLY A 416 20.78 6.04 76.41
N GLU A 417 20.27 4.85 76.10
CA GLU A 417 19.83 3.81 77.02
C GLU A 417 19.34 2.59 76.21
N ALA A 418 19.50 1.38 76.76
CA ALA A 418 19.05 0.09 76.25
C ALA A 418 18.40 -0.68 77.42
N PRO A 419 17.77 -1.87 77.22
CA PRO A 419 16.81 -2.32 76.22
C PRO A 419 15.50 -2.84 76.88
N ALA A 420 14.42 -3.12 76.12
CA ALA A 420 13.37 -4.05 76.55
C ALA A 420 12.55 -4.57 75.36
N ASP A 421 12.33 -5.89 75.38
CA ASP A 421 11.57 -6.70 74.44
C ASP A 421 10.07 -6.34 74.40
N GLU A 422 9.42 -6.48 73.25
CA GLU A 422 8.24 -7.35 73.07
C GLU A 422 7.69 -7.29 71.63
N GLU A 423 7.44 -8.48 71.07
CA GLU A 423 6.72 -8.71 69.83
C GLU A 423 5.25 -8.27 69.95
N GLY A 424 4.74 -7.50 68.99
CA GLY A 424 3.33 -7.12 68.93
C GLY A 424 2.91 -6.53 67.59
N LYS A 425 2.35 -7.38 66.73
CA LYS A 425 1.54 -7.11 65.51
C LYS A 425 1.34 -5.64 65.07
N ALA A 426 1.78 -5.38 63.84
CA ALA A 426 1.47 -4.17 63.07
C ALA A 426 -0.04 -3.94 62.82
N PRO A 427 -0.55 -2.69 62.93
CA PRO A 427 -1.70 -2.25 62.15
C PRO A 427 -1.24 -1.71 60.79
N ALA A 428 -1.98 -2.08 59.74
CA ALA A 428 -1.71 -1.64 58.37
C ALA A 428 -1.84 -0.12 58.23
N PHE A 429 -0.74 0.56 57.93
CA PHE A 429 -0.74 1.96 57.53
C PHE A 429 -1.04 2.06 56.02
N VAL A 430 -2.21 2.61 55.69
CA VAL A 430 -2.54 3.00 54.32
C VAL A 430 -1.93 4.37 54.04
N PHE A 431 -0.88 4.43 53.23
CA PHE A 431 -0.29 5.69 52.77
C PHE A 431 -1.20 6.32 51.71
N VAL A 432 -2.02 7.28 52.13
CA VAL A 432 -2.83 8.11 51.23
C VAL A 432 -1.95 9.22 50.66
N ASN A 433 -1.67 9.16 49.36
CA ASN A 433 -0.94 10.21 48.67
C ASN A 433 -1.78 11.50 48.58
N LEU A 434 -1.52 12.44 49.50
CA LEU A 434 -2.29 13.67 49.64
C LEU A 434 -2.28 14.54 48.37
N LYS A 435 -1.22 14.47 47.55
CA LYS A 435 -1.19 15.16 46.24
C LYS A 435 -2.23 14.59 45.27
N LYS A 436 -2.39 13.26 45.22
CA LYS A 436 -3.43 12.63 44.37
C LYS A 436 -4.84 12.99 44.86
N VAL A 437 -5.07 13.02 46.18
CA VAL A 437 -6.36 13.40 46.75
C VAL A 437 -6.70 14.86 46.43
N LEU A 438 -5.75 15.78 46.61
CA LEU A 438 -5.95 17.21 46.29
C LEU A 438 -6.20 17.42 44.79
N MET A 439 -5.52 16.68 43.92
CA MET A 439 -5.74 16.72 42.47
C MET A 439 -7.16 16.29 42.09
N TRP A 440 -7.67 15.20 42.68
CA TRP A 440 -9.04 14.73 42.43
C TRP A 440 -10.10 15.70 42.95
N VAL A 441 -9.87 16.33 44.11
CA VAL A 441 -10.75 17.37 44.64
C VAL A 441 -10.77 18.60 43.71
N GLY A 442 -9.63 18.99 43.16
CA GLY A 442 -9.53 20.08 42.17
C GLY A 442 -10.30 19.79 40.88
N ILE A 443 -10.18 18.57 40.34
CA ILE A 443 -10.93 18.14 39.14
C ILE A 443 -12.44 18.16 39.42
N LEU A 444 -12.86 17.69 40.59
CA LEU A 444 -14.28 17.69 40.98
C LEU A 444 -14.83 19.12 41.10
N ALA A 445 -14.07 20.03 41.69
CA ALA A 445 -14.46 21.44 41.80
C ALA A 445 -14.59 22.12 40.42
N ALA A 446 -13.65 21.85 39.51
CA ALA A 446 -13.70 22.35 38.13
C ALA A 446 -14.93 21.82 37.37
N ALA A 447 -15.27 20.54 37.55
CA ALA A 447 -16.46 19.94 36.96
C ALA A 447 -17.75 20.58 37.48
N VAL A 448 -17.85 20.88 38.77
CA VAL A 448 -19.01 21.56 39.36
C VAL A 448 -19.14 22.98 38.81
N LEU A 449 -18.04 23.72 38.65
CA LEU A 449 -18.05 25.05 38.04
C LEU A 449 -18.46 25.03 36.56
N ALA A 450 -17.99 24.03 35.79
CA ALA A 450 -18.39 23.84 34.40
C ALA A 450 -19.89 23.55 34.27
N VAL A 451 -20.44 22.68 35.13
CA VAL A 451 -21.88 22.38 35.16
C VAL A 451 -22.68 23.61 35.56
N TRP A 452 -22.20 24.40 36.52
CA TRP A 452 -22.87 25.64 36.95
C TRP A 452 -22.87 26.70 35.83
N GLY A 453 -21.74 26.86 35.13
CA GLY A 453 -21.61 27.73 33.96
C GLY A 453 -22.55 27.32 32.82
N LEU A 454 -22.61 26.03 32.50
CA LEU A 454 -23.51 25.48 31.48
C LEU A 454 -24.98 25.69 31.85
N ARG A 455 -25.33 25.54 33.13
CA ARG A 455 -26.70 25.80 33.62
C ARG A 455 -27.08 27.28 33.51
N ARG A 456 -26.13 28.19 33.75
CA ARG A 456 -26.36 29.63 33.61
C ARG A 456 -26.52 30.01 32.13
N PHE A 457 -25.67 29.47 31.26
CA PHE A 457 -25.75 29.65 29.81
C PHE A 457 -27.09 29.18 29.24
N LEU A 458 -27.59 28.02 29.67
CA LEU A 458 -28.89 27.49 29.24
C LEU A 458 -30.08 28.28 29.79
N LYS A 459 -29.94 29.02 30.89
CA LYS A 459 -31.00 29.88 31.45
C LYS A 459 -31.09 31.25 30.75
N GLU A 460 -29.98 31.77 30.24
CA GLU A 460 -29.89 33.10 29.63
C GLU A 460 -30.21 33.10 28.11
N TYR A 461 -30.21 31.93 27.45
CA TYR A 461 -30.47 31.81 26.01
C TYR A 461 -31.96 31.59 25.69
N HIS A 462 -32.68 32.67 25.37
CA HIS A 462 -34.02 32.61 24.77
C HIS A 462 -33.99 32.92 23.27
N PHE A 463 -34.40 31.94 22.45
CA PHE A 463 -34.78 32.13 21.04
C PHE A 463 -36.23 32.67 20.99
N PRO A 464 -36.54 33.75 20.25
CA PRO A 464 -37.92 34.07 19.90
C PRO A 464 -38.41 33.19 18.74
N ALA A 465 -39.49 32.44 18.99
CA ALA A 465 -40.21 31.68 17.98
C ALA A 465 -41.21 32.57 17.21
N ARG A 466 -41.34 32.38 15.89
CA ARG A 466 -42.55 32.79 15.18
C ARG A 466 -43.01 31.76 14.14
N ARG A 467 -44.30 31.45 14.26
CA ARG A 467 -45.12 30.47 13.53
C ARG A 467 -45.47 30.90 12.10
N SER A 468 -45.84 29.86 11.35
CA SER A 468 -46.36 29.66 9.99
C SER A 468 -47.47 30.58 9.41
N ASN A 469 -47.41 30.69 8.07
CA ASN A 469 -48.46 30.72 7.02
C ASN A 469 -49.55 31.83 7.00
N THR A 470 -49.71 32.54 5.86
CA THR A 470 -50.77 32.30 4.84
C THR A 470 -50.79 33.37 3.71
N ARG A 471 -50.78 32.87 2.46
CA ARG A 471 -51.27 33.36 1.13
C ARG A 471 -51.68 34.83 0.83
N ARG A 472 -51.15 35.25 -0.35
CA ARG A 472 -51.81 35.81 -1.58
C ARG A 472 -52.02 37.34 -1.78
N ASN A 473 -51.38 37.78 -2.87
CA ASN A 473 -51.87 38.58 -4.01
C ASN A 473 -51.53 40.08 -4.14
N TRP A 474 -51.20 40.43 -5.41
CA TRP A 474 -51.17 41.73 -6.11
C TRP A 474 -49.88 42.58 -6.01
N VAL A 475 -48.95 42.56 -6.98
CA VAL A 475 -48.89 43.13 -8.37
C VAL A 475 -48.51 44.62 -8.42
N LYS A 476 -47.33 44.90 -9.04
CA LYS A 476 -46.85 46.12 -9.75
C LYS A 476 -46.89 47.46 -8.95
N ASP A 477 -45.96 48.40 -9.00
CA ASP A 477 -45.07 48.90 -10.06
C ASP A 477 -44.03 49.90 -9.44
N ARG A 478 -43.06 50.35 -10.25
CA ARG A 478 -42.03 51.41 -10.06
C ARG A 478 -40.69 50.90 -9.48
N ARG A 479 -39.54 50.96 -10.17
CA ARG A 479 -39.08 51.91 -11.21
C ARG A 479 -38.14 51.23 -12.22
N ARG A 480 -38.27 51.67 -13.47
CA ARG A 480 -37.40 51.39 -14.62
C ARG A 480 -35.99 51.97 -14.38
N HIS A 481 -34.94 51.19 -14.64
CA HIS A 481 -33.63 51.70 -15.04
C HIS A 481 -33.49 51.40 -16.54
N HIS A 482 -33.24 52.43 -17.34
CA HIS A 482 -32.82 52.27 -18.74
C HIS A 482 -31.29 52.06 -18.73
N PRO A 483 -30.76 50.99 -19.34
CA PRO A 483 -29.32 50.81 -19.52
C PRO A 483 -28.78 51.94 -20.39
N THR A 484 -27.60 52.44 -20.06
CA THR A 484 -26.93 53.44 -20.88
C THR A 484 -26.38 52.80 -22.17
N GLU A 485 -26.28 53.57 -23.25
CA GLU A 485 -25.79 53.12 -24.58
C GLU A 485 -24.39 52.48 -24.52
N TYR A 486 -23.63 52.79 -23.45
CA TYR A 486 -22.33 52.19 -23.16
C TYR A 486 -22.44 50.75 -22.62
N GLU A 487 -23.42 50.45 -21.78
CA GLU A 487 -23.64 49.13 -21.17
C GLU A 487 -24.18 48.10 -22.19
N GLU A 488 -25.04 48.52 -23.12
CA GLU A 488 -25.49 47.65 -24.22
C GLU A 488 -24.35 47.26 -25.18
N SER A 489 -23.36 48.14 -25.36
CA SER A 489 -22.22 47.86 -26.25
C SER A 489 -21.28 46.80 -25.67
N GLN A 490 -21.07 46.83 -24.35
CA GLN A 490 -20.26 45.87 -23.60
C GLN A 490 -20.91 44.48 -23.61
N GLU A 491 -22.21 44.39 -23.28
CA GLU A 491 -22.96 43.12 -23.32
C GLU A 491 -23.00 42.50 -24.73
N LYS A 492 -23.17 43.33 -25.78
CA LYS A 492 -23.13 42.84 -27.16
C LYS A 492 -21.74 42.28 -27.51
N SER A 493 -20.65 42.92 -27.07
CA SER A 493 -19.29 42.45 -27.30
C SER A 493 -18.98 41.13 -26.56
N GLU A 494 -19.39 41.03 -25.29
CA GLU A 494 -19.18 39.84 -24.48
C GLU A 494 -20.00 38.65 -25.00
N SER A 495 -21.23 38.90 -25.45
CA SER A 495 -22.07 37.86 -26.07
C SER A 495 -21.45 37.31 -27.36
N GLN A 496 -20.76 38.16 -28.15
CA GLN A 496 -20.09 37.74 -29.37
C GLN A 496 -18.81 36.93 -29.07
N ILE A 497 -18.05 37.33 -28.06
CA ILE A 497 -16.86 36.61 -27.60
C ILE A 497 -17.28 35.23 -27.07
N ARG A 498 -18.33 35.17 -26.24
CA ARG A 498 -18.87 33.92 -25.71
C ARG A 498 -19.39 32.98 -26.80
N ARG A 499 -20.04 33.52 -27.83
CA ARG A 499 -20.48 32.73 -29.01
C ARG A 499 -19.31 32.20 -29.83
N LYS A 500 -18.21 32.94 -29.96
CA LYS A 500 -16.98 32.46 -30.63
C LYS A 500 -16.33 31.33 -29.83
N GLN A 501 -16.16 31.50 -28.52
CA GLN A 501 -15.59 30.48 -27.64
C GLN A 501 -16.43 29.19 -27.65
N LEU A 502 -17.76 29.29 -27.63
CA LEU A 502 -18.64 28.12 -27.68
C LEU A 502 -18.54 27.36 -29.03
N LYS A 503 -18.41 28.09 -30.15
CA LYS A 503 -18.22 27.47 -31.48
C LYS A 503 -16.87 26.78 -31.59
N GLU A 504 -15.83 27.32 -30.96
CA GLU A 504 -14.49 26.77 -30.98
C GLU A 504 -14.37 25.51 -30.10
N ALA A 505 -14.99 25.54 -28.91
CA ALA A 505 -15.12 24.38 -28.03
C ALA A 505 -15.86 23.22 -28.73
N ARG A 506 -16.92 23.52 -29.48
CA ARG A 506 -17.69 22.52 -30.23
C ARG A 506 -16.92 21.94 -31.42
N ARG A 507 -16.03 22.71 -32.04
CA ARG A 507 -15.11 22.20 -33.08
C ARG A 507 -14.01 21.32 -32.49
N ARG A 508 -13.54 21.62 -31.28
CA ARG A 508 -12.56 20.78 -30.57
C ARG A 508 -13.17 19.45 -30.11
N SER A 509 -14.42 19.44 -29.65
CA SER A 509 -15.09 18.19 -29.26
C SER A 509 -15.31 17.26 -30.46
N LEU A 510 -15.72 17.80 -31.61
CA LEU A 510 -15.92 17.00 -32.83
C LEU A 510 -14.62 16.38 -33.36
N ARG A 511 -13.48 17.10 -33.30
CA ARG A 511 -12.17 16.52 -33.66
C ARG A 511 -11.70 15.45 -32.69
N ARG A 512 -12.14 15.52 -31.42
CA ARG A 512 -11.80 14.55 -30.37
C ARG A 512 -12.57 13.24 -30.57
N GLU A 513 -13.85 13.33 -30.92
CA GLU A 513 -14.67 12.16 -31.29
C GLU A 513 -14.12 11.46 -32.55
N GLU A 514 -13.70 12.21 -33.58
CA GLU A 514 -13.07 11.63 -34.78
C GLU A 514 -11.70 10.97 -34.48
N SER A 515 -10.91 11.52 -33.55
CA SER A 515 -9.64 10.90 -33.15
C SER A 515 -9.81 9.64 -32.30
N GLU A 516 -10.81 9.61 -31.41
CA GLU A 516 -11.12 8.44 -30.58
C GLU A 516 -11.67 7.28 -31.42
N GLU A 517 -12.45 7.58 -32.47
CA GLU A 517 -12.95 6.57 -33.40
C GLU A 517 -11.82 5.95 -34.24
N ALA A 518 -10.86 6.75 -34.71
CA ALA A 518 -9.66 6.25 -35.39
C ALA A 518 -8.75 5.38 -34.49
N GLU A 519 -8.58 5.74 -33.20
CA GLU A 519 -7.74 5.01 -32.26
C GLU A 519 -8.33 3.64 -31.86
N THR A 520 -9.66 3.55 -31.75
CA THR A 520 -10.34 2.28 -31.44
C THR A 520 -10.25 1.25 -32.57
N ASP A 521 -10.19 1.69 -33.83
CA ASP A 521 -10.02 0.80 -34.98
C ASP A 521 -8.57 0.31 -35.15
N THR A 522 -7.56 1.13 -34.83
CA THR A 522 -6.16 0.67 -34.78
C THR A 522 -5.94 -0.36 -33.67
N ILE A 523 -6.56 -0.19 -32.51
CA ILE A 523 -6.50 -1.15 -31.39
C ILE A 523 -7.18 -2.49 -31.77
N ARG A 524 -8.28 -2.45 -32.53
CA ARG A 524 -8.93 -3.68 -33.04
C ARG A 524 -8.06 -4.43 -34.04
N LEU A 525 -7.42 -3.71 -34.96
CA LEU A 525 -6.48 -4.29 -35.94
C LEU A 525 -5.31 -4.97 -35.23
N HIS A 526 -4.68 -4.27 -34.28
CA HIS A 526 -3.56 -4.82 -33.52
C HIS A 526 -3.96 -6.07 -32.70
N ARG A 527 -5.12 -6.06 -32.04
CA ARG A 527 -5.65 -7.26 -31.33
C ARG A 527 -5.91 -8.45 -32.24
N ARG A 528 -6.27 -8.20 -33.51
CA ARG A 528 -6.49 -9.25 -34.51
C ARG A 528 -5.15 -9.85 -34.95
N GLU A 529 -4.15 -9.03 -35.21
CA GLU A 529 -2.80 -9.47 -35.58
C GLU A 529 -2.12 -10.26 -34.45
N VAL A 530 -2.23 -9.82 -33.19
CA VAL A 530 -1.69 -10.53 -32.03
C VAL A 530 -2.34 -11.91 -31.86
N ARG A 531 -3.65 -12.03 -32.12
CA ARG A 531 -4.34 -13.34 -32.09
C ARG A 531 -3.86 -14.26 -33.20
N GLU A 532 -3.61 -13.74 -34.39
CA GLU A 532 -3.08 -14.54 -35.50
C GLU A 532 -1.61 -14.95 -35.28
N ALA A 533 -0.78 -14.07 -34.72
CA ALA A 533 0.59 -14.37 -34.33
C ALA A 533 0.65 -15.50 -33.29
N ARG A 534 -0.18 -15.43 -32.23
CA ARG A 534 -0.28 -16.52 -31.23
C ARG A 534 -0.72 -17.85 -31.83
N ARG A 535 -1.62 -17.83 -32.83
CA ARG A 535 -2.03 -19.05 -33.57
C ARG A 535 -0.93 -19.60 -34.49
N ARG A 536 -0.03 -18.76 -34.98
CA ARG A 536 1.15 -19.19 -35.75
C ARG A 536 2.21 -19.79 -34.84
N GLN A 537 2.42 -19.20 -33.67
CA GLN A 537 3.36 -19.69 -32.67
C GLN A 537 2.91 -21.03 -32.07
N ALA A 538 1.62 -21.20 -31.76
CA ALA A 538 1.08 -22.47 -31.27
C ALA A 538 1.26 -23.62 -32.27
N ARG A 539 1.15 -23.34 -33.59
CA ARG A 539 1.37 -24.35 -34.63
C ARG A 539 2.84 -24.75 -34.78
N ARG A 540 3.78 -23.80 -34.62
CA ARG A 540 5.22 -24.10 -34.61
C ARG A 540 5.64 -24.96 -33.41
N ILE A 541 5.03 -24.73 -32.24
CA ILE A 541 5.30 -25.52 -31.04
C ILE A 541 4.79 -26.97 -31.19
N GLU A 542 3.79 -27.20 -32.05
CA GLU A 542 3.20 -28.52 -32.29
C GLU A 542 4.02 -29.35 -33.31
N ASP A 543 4.74 -28.71 -34.23
CA ASP A 543 5.56 -29.38 -35.27
C ASP A 543 7.00 -29.74 -34.79
N ASP A 544 7.55 -29.11 -33.75
CA ASP A 544 8.99 -29.20 -33.38
C ASP A 544 9.34 -30.12 -32.18
N ARG A 545 8.62 -31.23 -31.91
CA ARG A 545 9.08 -32.20 -30.88
C ARG A 545 8.96 -33.68 -31.27
N PRO A 546 10.09 -34.37 -31.54
CA PRO A 546 10.15 -35.82 -31.55
C PRO A 546 10.65 -36.36 -30.20
N GLU A 547 9.93 -36.17 -29.08
CA GLU A 547 10.25 -36.86 -27.81
C GLU A 547 9.14 -36.82 -26.73
N MET A 548 7.88 -37.05 -27.11
CA MET A 548 6.72 -37.02 -26.19
C MET A 548 5.87 -38.30 -26.20
N SER A 549 6.51 -39.48 -26.31
CA SER A 549 5.82 -40.78 -26.23
C SER A 549 5.87 -41.42 -24.83
N TYR A 550 6.97 -41.30 -24.08
CA TYR A 550 7.16 -42.06 -22.84
C TYR A 550 6.32 -41.55 -21.65
N ILE A 551 6.32 -40.23 -21.42
CA ILE A 551 5.60 -39.60 -20.28
C ILE A 551 4.08 -39.75 -20.43
N ARG A 552 3.57 -39.77 -21.67
CA ARG A 552 2.13 -39.87 -21.94
C ARG A 552 1.61 -41.29 -21.68
N LEU A 553 2.39 -42.31 -22.05
CA LEU A 553 2.11 -43.71 -21.78
C LEU A 553 2.11 -44.01 -20.28
N HIS A 554 3.14 -43.55 -19.56
CA HIS A 554 3.24 -43.78 -18.12
C HIS A 554 2.08 -43.12 -17.33
N ARG A 555 1.59 -41.96 -17.79
CA ARG A 555 0.43 -41.28 -17.18
C ARG A 555 -0.89 -41.98 -17.45
N GLN A 556 -1.01 -42.72 -18.56
CA GLN A 556 -2.16 -43.57 -18.84
C GLN A 556 -2.18 -44.81 -17.96
N GLU A 557 -1.02 -45.48 -17.79
CA GLU A 557 -0.92 -46.68 -16.94
C GLU A 557 -1.24 -46.37 -15.47
N VAL A 558 -0.75 -45.24 -14.94
CA VAL A 558 -1.07 -44.81 -13.57
C VAL A 558 -2.56 -44.48 -13.40
N LYS A 559 -3.21 -43.92 -14.43
CA LYS A 559 -4.65 -43.67 -14.41
C LYS A 559 -5.47 -44.96 -14.47
N GLU A 560 -5.02 -45.97 -15.20
CA GLU A 560 -5.70 -47.27 -15.26
C GLU A 560 -5.53 -48.08 -13.98
N ALA A 561 -4.33 -48.08 -13.37
CA ALA A 561 -4.09 -48.72 -12.08
C ALA A 561 -5.00 -48.15 -10.98
N ARG A 562 -5.15 -46.83 -10.94
CA ARG A 562 -6.03 -46.14 -9.99
C ARG A 562 -7.52 -46.46 -10.22
N ARG A 563 -7.94 -46.68 -11.46
CA ARG A 563 -9.32 -47.13 -11.78
C ARG A 563 -9.58 -48.57 -11.35
N ARG A 564 -8.60 -49.47 -11.46
CA ARG A 564 -8.71 -50.86 -10.99
C ARG A 564 -8.81 -50.95 -9.46
N GLN A 565 -8.17 -50.02 -8.74
CA GLN A 565 -8.19 -49.97 -7.27
C GLN A 565 -9.54 -49.45 -6.74
N VAL A 566 -10.10 -48.41 -7.37
CA VAL A 566 -11.42 -47.84 -7.00
C VAL A 566 -12.57 -48.82 -7.31
N GLY A 567 -12.46 -49.62 -8.38
CA GLY A 567 -13.48 -50.61 -8.73
C GLY A 567 -13.57 -51.81 -7.77
N ARG A 568 -12.63 -52.00 -6.85
CA ARG A 568 -12.61 -53.12 -5.88
C ARG A 568 -13.18 -52.74 -4.51
N GLU A 569 -13.33 -51.45 -4.22
CA GLU A 569 -13.90 -50.92 -2.97
C GLU A 569 -15.36 -50.49 -3.09
N GLU A 570 -15.97 -50.56 -4.29
CA GLU A 570 -17.33 -50.06 -4.57
C GLU A 570 -18.45 -51.12 -4.52
N ASP A 571 -18.17 -52.39 -4.19
CA ASP A 571 -19.21 -53.44 -4.10
C ASP A 571 -19.96 -53.50 -2.74
N ASP A 572 -19.54 -52.74 -1.72
CA ASP A 572 -20.16 -52.78 -0.38
C ASP A 572 -20.65 -51.41 0.10
N ARG A 573 -21.70 -50.84 -0.52
CA ARG A 573 -22.60 -49.85 0.14
C ARG A 573 -23.85 -49.45 -0.68
N PRO A 574 -25.06 -49.86 -0.27
CA PRO A 574 -26.31 -49.48 -0.95
C PRO A 574 -26.83 -48.13 -0.43
N GLY A 575 -26.50 -47.02 -1.10
CA GLY A 575 -27.03 -45.69 -0.74
C GLY A 575 -26.87 -44.57 -1.77
N LEU A 576 -26.19 -44.80 -2.91
CA LEU A 576 -25.76 -43.75 -3.84
C LEU A 576 -26.68 -43.53 -5.06
N SER A 577 -27.83 -44.21 -5.18
CA SER A 577 -28.67 -44.12 -6.39
C SER A 577 -29.46 -42.81 -6.51
N TYR A 578 -29.90 -42.20 -5.40
CA TYR A 578 -30.79 -41.04 -5.41
C TYR A 578 -30.09 -39.73 -5.85
N ILE A 579 -28.86 -39.49 -5.35
CA ILE A 579 -28.10 -38.28 -5.67
C ILE A 579 -27.67 -38.25 -7.14
N ARG A 580 -27.42 -39.42 -7.73
CA ARG A 580 -27.02 -39.56 -9.14
C ARG A 580 -28.19 -39.25 -10.09
N LEU A 581 -29.39 -39.75 -9.78
CA LEU A 581 -30.61 -39.47 -10.54
C LEU A 581 -30.97 -37.97 -10.51
N HIS A 582 -30.95 -37.36 -9.33
CA HIS A 582 -31.29 -35.94 -9.19
C HIS A 582 -30.32 -35.03 -9.97
N ARG A 583 -29.02 -35.38 -10.03
CA ARG A 583 -28.01 -34.62 -10.78
C ARG A 583 -28.19 -34.74 -12.30
N GLN A 584 -28.71 -35.86 -12.79
CA GLN A 584 -29.03 -36.02 -14.22
C GLN A 584 -30.26 -35.20 -14.60
N GLU A 585 -31.31 -35.22 -13.79
CA GLU A 585 -32.53 -34.44 -14.05
C GLU A 585 -32.27 -32.93 -14.09
N VAL A 586 -31.44 -32.41 -13.18
CA VAL A 586 -31.06 -30.99 -13.14
C VAL A 586 -30.28 -30.59 -14.40
N LYS A 587 -29.41 -31.47 -14.90
CA LYS A 587 -28.65 -31.22 -16.13
C LYS A 587 -29.54 -31.23 -17.37
N GLU A 588 -30.55 -32.10 -17.41
CA GLU A 588 -31.50 -32.14 -18.52
C GLU A 588 -32.45 -30.93 -18.52
N ALA A 589 -32.93 -30.50 -17.36
CA ALA A 589 -33.77 -29.31 -17.22
C ALA A 589 -33.05 -28.05 -17.76
N ARG A 590 -31.77 -27.88 -17.41
CA ARG A 590 -30.92 -26.78 -17.90
C ARG A 590 -30.79 -26.79 -19.43
N ARG A 591 -30.64 -27.98 -20.04
CA ARG A 591 -30.54 -28.13 -21.49
C ARG A 591 -31.85 -27.85 -22.22
N ARG A 592 -33.01 -28.14 -21.61
CA ARG A 592 -34.32 -27.79 -22.18
C ARG A 592 -34.57 -26.29 -22.15
N GLN A 593 -34.12 -25.60 -21.11
CA GLN A 593 -34.25 -24.16 -20.97
C GLN A 593 -33.44 -23.38 -22.02
N LEU A 594 -32.18 -23.79 -22.24
CA LEU A 594 -31.31 -23.16 -23.23
C LEU A 594 -31.82 -23.31 -24.67
N ARG A 595 -32.43 -24.45 -25.02
CA ARG A 595 -33.03 -24.63 -26.36
C ARG A 595 -34.23 -23.71 -26.59
N ARG A 596 -35.07 -23.49 -25.57
CA ARG A 596 -36.19 -22.54 -25.67
C ARG A 596 -35.71 -21.10 -25.87
N GLU A 597 -34.65 -20.70 -25.17
CA GLU A 597 -34.06 -19.36 -25.32
C GLU A 597 -33.40 -19.14 -26.70
N GLU A 598 -32.92 -20.22 -27.33
CA GLU A 598 -32.31 -20.19 -28.66
C GLU A 598 -33.37 -20.16 -29.79
N ASP A 599 -34.48 -20.89 -29.61
CA ASP A 599 -35.64 -20.86 -30.52
C ASP A 599 -36.40 -19.53 -30.48
N GLU A 600 -36.46 -18.84 -29.33
CA GLU A 600 -37.07 -17.51 -29.22
C GLU A 600 -36.24 -16.40 -29.91
N ARG A 601 -34.92 -16.57 -30.00
CA ARG A 601 -34.01 -15.60 -30.66
C ARG A 601 -34.02 -15.67 -32.19
N THR A 602 -34.48 -16.78 -32.77
CA THR A 602 -34.42 -17.03 -34.22
C THR A 602 -35.66 -16.58 -34.98
N GLN A 603 -36.70 -16.06 -34.32
CA GLN A 603 -37.88 -15.53 -35.00
C GLN A 603 -37.65 -14.12 -35.61
N PRO A 604 -37.97 -13.89 -36.90
CA PRO A 604 -37.70 -12.62 -37.62
C PRO A 604 -38.36 -11.36 -37.02
N GLY A 605 -39.33 -11.50 -36.12
CA GLY A 605 -40.03 -10.38 -35.47
C GLY A 605 -39.26 -9.73 -34.31
N TYR A 606 -38.35 -10.47 -33.67
CA TYR A 606 -37.72 -10.03 -32.41
C TYR A 606 -36.75 -8.85 -32.61
N ARG A 607 -36.02 -8.81 -33.73
CA ARG A 607 -35.12 -7.69 -34.06
C ARG A 607 -35.89 -6.39 -34.32
N ARG A 608 -37.05 -6.43 -34.98
CA ARG A 608 -37.83 -5.21 -35.26
C ARG A 608 -38.43 -4.61 -34.00
N LEU A 609 -38.94 -5.45 -33.10
CA LEU A 609 -39.50 -5.01 -31.81
C LEU A 609 -38.40 -4.43 -30.91
N HIS A 610 -37.25 -5.08 -30.84
CA HIS A 610 -36.11 -4.59 -30.06
C HIS A 610 -35.58 -3.25 -30.60
N ASP A 611 -35.49 -3.08 -31.92
CA ASP A 611 -35.07 -1.81 -32.51
C ASP A 611 -36.10 -0.69 -32.33
N GLN A 612 -37.40 -1.03 -32.29
CA GLN A 612 -38.47 -0.08 -31.95
C GLN A 612 -38.40 0.36 -30.49
N GLU A 613 -38.18 -0.57 -29.56
CA GLU A 613 -38.03 -0.27 -28.13
C GLU A 613 -36.77 0.56 -27.85
N VAL A 614 -35.66 0.29 -28.52
CA VAL A 614 -34.43 1.08 -28.39
C VAL A 614 -34.61 2.49 -28.95
N LYS A 615 -35.34 2.65 -30.06
CA LYS A 615 -35.69 3.98 -30.60
C LYS A 615 -36.64 4.74 -29.68
N GLU A 616 -37.61 4.09 -29.07
CA GLU A 616 -38.48 4.72 -28.08
C GLU A 616 -37.73 5.10 -26.80
N ALA A 617 -36.84 4.25 -26.31
CA ALA A 617 -36.02 4.52 -25.13
C ALA A 617 -35.15 5.77 -25.33
N ARG A 618 -34.51 5.91 -26.51
CA ARG A 618 -33.74 7.11 -26.88
C ARG A 618 -34.60 8.36 -26.98
N ARG A 619 -35.83 8.26 -27.50
CA ARG A 619 -36.79 9.38 -27.54
C ARG A 619 -37.26 9.80 -26.14
N ARG A 620 -37.45 8.84 -25.22
CA ARG A 620 -37.78 9.11 -23.80
C ARG A 620 -36.62 9.77 -23.07
N GLN A 621 -35.38 9.39 -23.38
CA GLN A 621 -34.17 9.99 -22.81
C GLN A 621 -33.97 11.43 -23.32
N ALA A 622 -34.23 11.69 -24.60
CA ALA A 622 -34.16 13.03 -25.18
C ALA A 622 -35.24 13.98 -24.62
N ARG A 623 -36.46 13.48 -24.35
CA ARG A 623 -37.53 14.27 -23.71
C ARG A 623 -37.23 14.60 -22.24
N ARG A 624 -36.45 13.77 -21.54
CA ARG A 624 -36.03 14.01 -20.14
C ARG A 624 -34.94 15.08 -19.99
N GLY A 625 -34.27 15.48 -21.07
CA GLY A 625 -33.26 16.53 -21.06
C GLY A 625 -33.79 17.97 -21.19
N GLN A 626 -35.12 18.17 -21.27
CA GLN A 626 -35.73 19.50 -21.52
C GLN A 626 -36.70 19.99 -20.44
N GLU A 627 -36.85 19.30 -19.31
CA GLU A 627 -37.67 19.80 -18.19
C GLU A 627 -36.83 19.97 -16.91
N GLU A 628 -36.23 21.16 -16.76
CA GLU A 628 -35.75 21.63 -15.46
C GLU A 628 -36.94 22.10 -14.62
N ARG A 629 -37.21 21.42 -13.51
CA ARG A 629 -37.99 21.96 -12.39
C ARG A 629 -37.23 21.72 -11.08
N PRO A 630 -37.09 22.73 -10.19
CA PRO A 630 -36.38 22.56 -8.94
C PRO A 630 -37.34 21.96 -7.89
N GLY A 631 -36.95 20.85 -7.28
CA GLY A 631 -37.62 20.34 -6.08
C GLY A 631 -37.61 18.81 -5.96
N VAL A 632 -36.96 18.34 -4.88
CA VAL A 632 -36.80 16.96 -4.41
C VAL A 632 -35.70 16.16 -5.15
N SER A 633 -34.68 15.76 -4.38
CA SER A 633 -33.48 15.07 -4.87
C SER A 633 -33.85 13.80 -5.65
N PHE A 634 -33.33 13.71 -6.89
CA PHE A 634 -33.36 12.53 -7.75
C PHE A 634 -33.08 11.20 -7.02
N ARG A 635 -32.21 11.23 -5.98
CA ARG A 635 -31.88 10.05 -5.16
C ARG A 635 -33.06 9.55 -4.31
N GLN A 636 -33.99 10.41 -3.91
CA GLN A 636 -35.17 10.02 -3.11
C GLN A 636 -36.25 9.35 -3.97
N LEU A 637 -36.55 9.91 -5.15
CA LEU A 637 -37.49 9.32 -6.11
C LEU A 637 -36.98 7.96 -6.63
N HIS A 638 -35.70 7.88 -6.97
CA HIS A 638 -35.11 6.62 -7.41
C HIS A 638 -35.11 5.55 -6.29
N ARG A 639 -34.87 5.93 -5.02
CA ARG A 639 -35.00 5.01 -3.88
C ARG A 639 -36.42 4.49 -3.69
N GLN A 640 -37.44 5.34 -3.91
CA GLN A 640 -38.84 4.91 -3.82
C GLN A 640 -39.21 3.96 -4.96
N GLU A 641 -38.84 4.28 -6.20
CA GLU A 641 -39.10 3.43 -7.36
C GLU A 641 -38.42 2.06 -7.24
N VAL A 642 -37.16 2.02 -6.78
CA VAL A 642 -36.45 0.75 -6.57
C VAL A 642 -37.09 -0.07 -5.44
N LYS A 643 -37.56 0.57 -4.36
CA LYS A 643 -38.29 -0.11 -3.28
C LYS A 643 -39.62 -0.69 -3.78
N GLU A 644 -40.37 0.04 -4.61
CA GLU A 644 -41.62 -0.46 -5.18
C GLU A 644 -41.39 -1.58 -6.20
N ALA A 645 -40.39 -1.48 -7.07
CA ALA A 645 -40.03 -2.52 -8.02
C ALA A 645 -39.66 -3.83 -7.29
N ARG A 646 -38.91 -3.73 -6.19
CA ARG A 646 -38.54 -4.88 -5.35
C ARG A 646 -39.76 -5.50 -4.66
N ARG A 647 -40.72 -4.68 -4.20
CA ARG A 647 -42.00 -5.16 -3.65
C ARG A 647 -42.86 -5.88 -4.70
N ARG A 648 -42.91 -5.37 -5.94
CA ARG A 648 -43.61 -6.02 -7.06
C ARG A 648 -42.97 -7.36 -7.44
N GLN A 649 -41.64 -7.43 -7.42
CA GLN A 649 -40.90 -8.65 -7.70
C GLN A 649 -41.08 -9.72 -6.61
N ILE A 650 -41.15 -9.30 -5.34
CA ILE A 650 -41.44 -10.20 -4.22
C ILE A 650 -42.89 -10.73 -4.28
N ARG A 651 -43.87 -9.87 -4.58
CA ARG A 651 -45.28 -10.31 -4.76
C ARG A 651 -45.45 -11.30 -5.90
N ARG A 652 -44.74 -11.12 -7.02
CA ARG A 652 -44.71 -12.07 -8.14
C ARG A 652 -44.07 -13.42 -7.77
N LYS A 653 -43.03 -13.43 -6.92
CA LYS A 653 -42.39 -14.67 -6.46
C LYS A 653 -43.25 -15.45 -5.45
N LEU A 654 -44.14 -14.77 -4.73
CA LEU A 654 -45.03 -15.37 -3.73
C LEU A 654 -46.38 -15.85 -4.32
N GLY A 655 -46.59 -15.76 -5.63
CA GLY A 655 -47.79 -16.29 -6.31
C GLY A 655 -49.11 -15.58 -5.97
N VAL A 656 -49.06 -14.41 -5.31
CA VAL A 656 -50.26 -13.63 -4.98
C VAL A 656 -50.65 -12.75 -6.17
N HIS A 657 -51.63 -13.19 -6.94
CA HIS A 657 -52.30 -12.37 -7.96
C HIS A 657 -53.32 -11.44 -7.27
N PRO A 658 -53.39 -10.14 -7.63
CA PRO A 658 -54.46 -9.28 -7.14
C PRO A 658 -55.79 -9.67 -7.79
N GLU A 659 -56.84 -9.86 -6.98
CA GLU A 659 -58.22 -9.97 -7.44
C GLU A 659 -58.66 -8.70 -8.20
N PRO A 660 -59.57 -8.84 -9.18
CA PRO A 660 -60.14 -7.71 -9.89
C PRO A 660 -61.30 -7.16 -9.06
N ASP A 661 -61.21 -5.91 -8.60
CA ASP A 661 -62.41 -5.20 -8.18
C ASP A 661 -62.61 -3.91 -8.96
N PHE A 662 -63.85 -3.79 -9.39
CA PHE A 662 -64.47 -2.73 -10.13
C PHE A 662 -64.56 -1.46 -9.27
N ARG A 663 -64.31 -0.31 -9.90
CA ARG A 663 -65.29 0.78 -10.08
C ARG A 663 -64.59 2.02 -10.66
N ARG A 664 -64.99 2.38 -11.87
CA ARG A 664 -64.90 3.77 -12.37
C ARG A 664 -65.91 4.63 -11.61
N PRO A 665 -65.54 5.87 -11.29
CA PRO A 665 -66.45 7.01 -11.35
C PRO A 665 -66.24 7.78 -12.66
N GLU A 666 -67.34 8.20 -13.23
CA GLU A 666 -67.54 8.79 -14.56
C GLU A 666 -66.84 10.15 -14.74
N GLU A 667 -66.33 10.39 -15.95
CA GLU A 667 -66.07 11.74 -16.47
C GLU A 667 -67.40 12.36 -16.95
N PRO A 668 -67.69 13.63 -16.64
CA PRO A 668 -68.78 14.35 -17.29
C PRO A 668 -68.38 14.76 -18.72
N GLN A 669 -69.30 14.52 -19.66
CA GLN A 669 -69.30 15.08 -21.00
C GLN A 669 -69.78 16.54 -20.99
N GLU A 670 -69.13 17.38 -21.79
CA GLU A 670 -69.61 18.66 -22.35
C GLU A 670 -68.46 19.20 -23.23
N GLU A 671 -68.60 19.77 -24.41
CA GLU A 671 -69.64 19.89 -25.42
C GLU A 671 -68.90 20.46 -26.65
N GLN A 672 -69.12 19.93 -27.85
CA GLN A 672 -68.65 20.55 -29.09
C GLN A 672 -69.65 21.63 -29.49
N ILE A 673 -69.23 22.90 -29.52
CA ILE A 673 -70.00 23.98 -30.15
C ILE A 673 -69.41 24.26 -31.54
N TYR A 674 -70.25 23.98 -32.53
CA TYR A 674 -70.13 24.33 -33.94
C TYR A 674 -70.77 25.71 -34.13
N TYR A 675 -70.14 26.63 -34.87
CA TYR A 675 -70.86 27.70 -35.55
C TYR A 675 -70.36 27.77 -37.00
N ASP A 676 -71.29 27.48 -37.90
CA ASP A 676 -71.22 27.63 -39.34
C ASP A 676 -72.09 28.83 -39.71
N ARG A 677 -71.57 29.80 -40.48
CA ARG A 677 -72.04 30.03 -41.87
C ARG A 677 -71.60 31.34 -42.53
N ARG A 678 -71.21 31.11 -43.79
CA ARG A 678 -71.52 31.83 -45.06
C ARG A 678 -70.81 33.14 -45.40
N ASP A 679 -70.12 33.06 -46.53
CA ASP A 679 -70.21 33.89 -47.76
C ASP A 679 -71.00 35.20 -47.70
N ASP A 680 -70.33 36.31 -48.05
CA ASP A 680 -70.61 37.19 -49.21
C ASP A 680 -69.94 38.57 -48.99
N GLY A 681 -69.15 39.03 -49.95
CA GLY A 681 -68.57 40.40 -49.98
C GLY A 681 -67.18 40.50 -50.56
#